data_AF-A0A9R0TGP3-F1
#
_entry.id   AF-A0A9R0TGP3-F1
#
_cell.length_a   1.000
_cell.length_b   1.000
_cell.length_c   1.000
_cell.angle_alpha   90.00
_cell.angle_beta   90.00
_cell.angle_gamma   90.00
#
_symmetry.space_group_name_H-M   'P 1'
#
loop_
_entity.id
_entity.type
_entity.pdbx_description
1 polymer ?
#
loop_
_entity_poly.entity_id
_entity_poly.type
_entity_poly.pdbx_seq_one_letter_code
_entity_poly.pdbx_strand_id
1 'polypeptide(L)'
;MAWNSTKTSESPTSSCPSGSPSPGDSFGAGAGTFAEFLEQRRQYGGSVDLHVPSVLLAPAACGHCGKLEDLRRGRNTDSDSDLSDHRMTVPDASLAEQITFEGSSCFTCAKEIFLATDWIDGGKDRHDTPLHYAARSGNLRMLFHLICQLGDLYGHEWTVLVVRKLNVHGETALHEAVRLGTSSMCMVGMLMWVDPHLALHHAAHLPGSTSPLYLAVSLGHKDMAEMLHNKSGGNLSYSGPRGQNALHAAAHRPNGMIEMLLAWNKDLSEHKDKNDSTPLHYVVSEQSEASTNISIMDELEKHAILCVLDANPFAAYQHDKNGLLPVHVAALMDRKVAILILLERCGGCIALPDKKGRSFLHIAVRNKVYRIVKYSCQEEVFEPILNARDNDGNTALHLAVEVEDLHIFCYLLRNPKVLLNVRNNKDQTPLDLARNKTLTDFSYVLNPENAIYKTLRDVGARHGSFFQDHVQHLCIQNQLSNLKDEDNKSEEVDDLKKHKKKEGEENQSEEVDEFEKHTQKKDKKKKEAKRKKKEYEKKKDADRKKKEDEEKKDSDQLTDSTRTLGLGSVLITTMTFGATFTVPAAVKAGNSSNGGTARLFSTWHFNGFLAVNTFAFLFSLIATVGLMFSGMSMVKLQVRRNYFRLSVLSAWISLTYLTVAFGLGVRTVLAPVGGMVSNLILFLTSLPLIYLNLDFISEMGLTYRPLSVRRGHKFVCRLFIPHIVGRGLIQFWPYIYIFLWAAATKSVP
;
A
#
# COMPACT_ATOMS: atom_id res chain seq x y z
N MET A 1 62.02 29.06 19.84
CA MET A 1 61.32 30.34 19.55
C MET A 1 60.20 30.43 20.57
N ALA A 2 60.42 30.87 21.81
CA ALA A 2 60.59 32.27 22.25
C ALA A 2 59.56 33.16 21.53
N TRP A 3 58.50 33.64 22.17
CA TRP A 3 58.57 34.66 23.23
C TRP A 3 57.65 34.43 24.44
N ASN A 4 58.25 34.65 25.61
CA ASN A 4 57.65 34.90 26.92
C ASN A 4 57.41 36.41 27.10
N SER A 5 56.42 36.78 27.91
CA SER A 5 56.52 37.63 29.13
C SER A 5 55.15 38.24 29.44
N THR A 6 54.60 38.34 30.65
CA THR A 6 54.99 38.10 32.06
C THR A 6 53.69 38.38 32.86
N LYS A 7 53.12 37.45 33.63
CA LYS A 7 53.33 37.18 35.08
C LYS A 7 53.19 38.38 36.03
N THR A 8 52.25 38.26 36.98
CA THR A 8 52.41 38.21 38.47
C THR A 8 51.01 38.02 39.10
N SER A 9 50.62 36.84 39.62
CA SER A 9 50.69 36.35 41.02
C SER A 9 49.97 37.27 42.02
N GLU A 10 48.94 36.82 42.76
CA GLU A 10 49.04 36.00 43.99
C GLU A 10 47.74 35.20 44.29
N SER A 11 47.87 34.17 45.12
CA SER A 11 46.83 33.26 45.70
C SER A 11 47.01 33.24 47.25
N PRO A 12 46.31 32.44 48.11
CA PRO A 12 45.16 31.51 47.98
C PRO A 12 44.14 31.61 49.17
N THR A 13 43.34 30.54 49.40
CA THR A 13 42.45 30.18 50.57
C THR A 13 40.98 30.62 50.45
N SER A 14 39.94 29.83 50.77
CA SER A 14 39.79 28.48 51.34
C SER A 14 38.35 27.95 51.18
N SER A 15 38.20 26.63 51.33
CA SER A 15 37.06 25.86 51.89
C SER A 15 35.68 25.81 51.21
N CYS A 16 35.32 24.59 50.76
CA CYS A 16 33.96 24.03 50.77
C CYS A 16 33.45 23.86 52.22
N PRO A 17 32.12 23.77 52.45
CA PRO A 17 31.44 22.47 52.60
C PRO A 17 30.11 22.41 51.81
N SER A 18 29.79 21.33 51.08
CA SER A 18 28.98 20.17 51.52
C SER A 18 27.67 20.50 52.25
N GLY A 19 26.53 20.17 51.65
CA GLY A 19 25.23 20.12 52.32
C GLY A 19 24.06 20.00 51.34
N SER A 20 23.60 18.77 51.10
CA SER A 20 22.24 18.49 50.64
C SER A 20 21.22 19.06 51.62
N PRO A 21 19.99 19.37 51.16
CA PRO A 21 18.86 18.71 51.79
C PRO A 21 17.74 18.32 50.80
N SER A 22 17.11 17.19 51.10
CA SER A 22 15.74 16.87 50.74
C SER A 22 14.95 16.69 52.06
N PRO A 23 13.64 16.41 52.01
CA PRO A 23 12.52 17.36 52.06
C PRO A 23 11.75 17.30 53.39
N GLY A 24 10.89 18.29 53.67
CA GLY A 24 9.88 18.15 54.73
C GLY A 24 9.47 19.45 55.42
N ASP A 25 8.31 19.95 54.99
CA ASP A 25 7.25 20.64 55.74
C ASP A 25 7.60 21.77 56.73
N SER A 26 7.20 22.98 56.35
CA SER A 26 6.24 23.74 57.15
C SER A 26 5.58 24.83 56.30
N PHE A 27 4.26 24.71 56.11
CA PHE A 27 3.37 25.80 55.74
C PHE A 27 3.67 27.02 56.61
N GLY A 28 4.11 28.11 55.98
CA GLY A 28 4.38 29.40 56.62
C GLY A 28 3.63 30.49 55.86
N ALA A 29 2.65 31.08 56.54
CA ALA A 29 1.75 32.11 56.05
C ALA A 29 2.48 33.32 55.42
N GLY A 30 1.99 33.75 54.25
CA GLY A 30 2.46 34.92 53.52
C GLY A 30 1.81 35.00 52.15
N ALA A 31 0.48 35.07 52.11
CA ALA A 31 -0.28 35.22 50.88
C ALA A 31 -0.04 36.62 50.30
N GLY A 32 0.86 36.71 49.32
CA GLY A 32 0.96 37.87 48.47
C GLY A 32 -0.10 37.83 47.37
N THR A 33 -0.78 38.95 47.14
CA THR A 33 -1.86 39.05 46.15
C THR A 33 -1.35 38.79 44.73
N PHE A 34 -2.24 38.45 43.77
CA PHE A 34 -1.86 38.31 42.36
C PHE A 34 -1.20 39.60 41.79
N ALA A 35 -1.55 40.75 42.36
CA ALA A 35 -0.90 42.04 42.12
C ALA A 35 0.57 42.08 42.62
N GLU A 36 0.86 41.54 43.80
CA GLU A 36 2.23 41.43 44.33
C GLU A 36 3.05 40.38 43.58
N PHE A 37 2.44 39.32 43.05
CA PHE A 37 3.09 38.36 42.13
C PHE A 37 3.44 39.00 40.77
N LEU A 38 2.53 39.82 40.22
CA LEU A 38 2.77 40.66 39.04
C LEU A 38 3.92 41.65 39.26
N GLU A 39 4.10 42.15 40.49
CA GLU A 39 5.19 43.07 40.86
C GLU A 39 6.52 42.35 41.19
N GLN A 40 6.50 41.23 41.92
CA GLN A 40 7.70 40.45 42.27
C GLN A 40 8.42 39.89 41.04
N ARG A 41 7.68 39.40 40.04
CA ARG A 41 8.29 38.94 38.78
C ARG A 41 8.70 40.08 37.84
N ARG A 42 8.23 41.31 38.09
CA ARG A 42 8.72 42.52 37.39
C ARG A 42 10.12 42.93 37.88
N GLN A 43 10.51 42.53 39.09
CA GLN A 43 11.79 42.90 39.73
C GLN A 43 12.95 41.92 39.44
N TYR A 44 12.70 40.64 39.13
CA TYR A 44 13.75 39.65 38.82
C TYR A 44 13.99 39.47 37.31
N GLY A 45 14.69 40.44 36.70
CA GLY A 45 15.69 40.21 35.64
C GLY A 45 15.24 39.92 34.19
N GLY A 46 15.37 40.92 33.32
CA GLY A 46 15.55 40.78 31.86
C GLY A 46 14.45 41.44 31.05
N SER A 47 14.77 42.51 30.31
CA SER A 47 13.82 43.24 29.46
C SER A 47 13.19 42.34 28.41
N VAL A 48 12.05 41.77 28.71
CA VAL A 48 11.07 41.39 27.70
C VAL A 48 9.99 42.46 27.81
N ASP A 49 10.03 43.42 26.89
CA ASP A 49 8.98 44.43 26.72
C ASP A 49 7.64 43.71 26.46
N LEU A 50 6.92 43.37 27.52
CA LEU A 50 5.49 43.12 27.42
C LEU A 50 4.84 44.49 27.30
N HIS A 51 4.87 45.04 26.09
CA HIS A 51 4.05 46.17 25.71
C HIS A 51 2.60 45.69 25.74
N VAL A 52 1.97 45.69 26.92
CA VAL A 52 0.53 45.51 27.07
C VAL A 52 -0.08 46.73 26.37
N PRO A 53 -0.62 46.61 25.14
CA PRO A 53 -1.08 47.78 24.43
C PRO A 53 -2.21 48.39 25.26
N SER A 54 -2.17 49.70 25.45
CA SER A 54 -3.22 50.50 26.12
C SER A 54 -4.63 50.29 25.54
N VAL A 55 -4.74 49.59 24.41
CA VAL A 55 -5.97 49.10 23.76
C VAL A 55 -6.64 47.92 24.52
N LEU A 56 -5.95 47.25 25.45
CA LEU A 56 -6.52 46.19 26.31
C LEU A 56 -7.36 46.73 27.48
N LEU A 57 -7.24 48.02 27.80
CA LEU A 57 -7.95 48.67 28.92
C LEU A 57 -9.22 49.42 28.50
N ALA A 58 -9.60 49.39 27.21
CA ALA A 58 -10.81 50.05 26.74
C ALA A 58 -12.05 49.19 27.02
N PRO A 59 -13.09 49.72 27.70
CA PRO A 59 -14.36 49.01 27.85
C PRO A 59 -15.01 48.84 26.48
N ALA A 60 -15.04 47.62 25.94
CA ALA A 60 -15.85 47.31 24.78
C ALA A 60 -17.31 47.16 25.23
N ALA A 61 -18.21 47.99 24.71
CA ALA A 61 -19.64 47.83 24.90
C ALA A 61 -20.08 46.51 24.23
N CYS A 62 -20.73 45.63 24.98
CA CYS A 62 -21.19 44.33 24.50
C CYS A 62 -22.72 44.31 24.41
N GLY A 63 -23.26 43.86 23.27
CA GLY A 63 -24.70 43.77 23.02
C GLY A 63 -25.40 42.67 23.83
N HIS A 64 -24.66 41.81 24.54
CA HIS A 64 -25.20 40.76 25.41
C HIS A 64 -25.46 41.22 26.85
N CYS A 65 -24.77 42.25 27.36
CA CYS A 65 -24.92 42.66 28.76
C CYS A 65 -26.41 43.09 29.05
N GLY A 66 -27.20 43.48 28.02
CA GLY A 66 -28.65 43.74 28.13
C GLY A 66 -29.60 42.52 28.08
N LYS A 67 -29.26 41.44 27.35
CA LYS A 67 -30.09 40.21 27.30
C LYS A 67 -30.00 39.36 28.56
N LEU A 68 -28.85 39.39 29.24
CA LEU A 68 -28.64 38.69 30.52
C LEU A 68 -29.44 39.32 31.67
N GLU A 69 -29.62 40.64 31.65
CA GLU A 69 -30.53 41.33 32.58
C GLU A 69 -32.00 40.93 32.37
N ASP A 70 -32.43 40.67 31.14
CA ASP A 70 -33.79 40.20 30.84
C ASP A 70 -34.06 38.77 31.35
N LEU A 71 -33.08 37.86 31.24
CA LEU A 71 -33.13 36.52 31.85
C LEU A 71 -33.17 36.54 33.39
N ARG A 72 -32.68 37.62 34.00
CA ARG A 72 -32.76 37.87 35.44
C ARG A 72 -34.12 38.47 35.84
N ARG A 73 -34.65 39.41 35.05
CA ARG A 73 -35.99 39.98 35.26
C ARG A 73 -37.10 38.94 35.13
N GLY A 74 -36.92 37.92 34.29
CA GLY A 74 -37.86 36.79 34.17
C GLY A 74 -37.84 35.79 35.33
N ARG A 75 -36.88 35.86 36.27
CA ARG A 75 -36.76 34.94 37.43
C ARG A 75 -37.11 35.55 38.78
N ASN A 76 -37.27 36.88 38.86
CA ASN A 76 -37.55 37.59 40.11
C ASN A 76 -39.01 38.04 40.25
N THR A 77 -39.95 37.30 39.66
CA THR A 77 -41.37 37.42 40.03
C THR A 77 -41.76 36.16 40.76
N ASP A 78 -41.48 36.11 42.06
CA ASP A 78 -42.47 35.81 43.09
C ASP A 78 -41.86 36.12 44.47
N SER A 79 -42.75 36.56 45.34
CA SER A 79 -42.61 37.39 46.55
C SER A 79 -41.69 36.92 47.68
N ASP A 80 -41.24 37.92 48.45
CA ASP A 80 -40.64 37.86 49.80
C ASP A 80 -41.31 36.88 50.77
N SER A 81 -40.52 36.01 51.42
CA SER A 81 -40.48 35.80 52.88
C SER A 81 -39.58 34.60 53.24
N ASP A 82 -38.94 34.70 54.40
CA ASP A 82 -38.19 33.68 55.15
C ASP A 82 -36.73 33.38 54.76
N LEU A 83 -35.83 34.06 55.46
CA LEU A 83 -34.51 33.54 55.82
C LEU A 83 -34.69 32.28 56.67
N SER A 84 -34.48 31.10 56.09
CA SER A 84 -33.68 30.03 56.72
C SER A 84 -33.57 28.82 55.79
N ASP A 85 -32.34 28.35 55.65
CA ASP A 85 -32.01 26.96 55.35
C ASP A 85 -32.55 26.37 54.03
N HIS A 86 -32.10 26.91 52.90
CA HIS A 86 -32.20 26.22 51.61
C HIS A 86 -30.84 26.07 50.95
N ARG A 87 -30.35 24.82 51.04
CA ARG A 87 -29.37 24.20 50.14
C ARG A 87 -29.80 24.53 48.70
N MET A 88 -29.16 25.50 48.05
CA MET A 88 -29.45 25.81 46.65
C MET A 88 -28.99 24.66 45.77
N THR A 89 -29.94 23.93 45.20
CA THR A 89 -29.72 23.12 44.01
C THR A 89 -29.42 24.07 42.84
N VAL A 90 -28.18 24.04 42.36
CA VAL A 90 -27.66 24.84 41.25
C VAL A 90 -28.32 24.39 39.93
N PRO A 91 -28.76 25.31 39.04
CA PRO A 91 -29.22 24.92 37.71
C PRO A 91 -28.04 24.53 36.82
N ASP A 92 -28.22 23.43 36.10
CA ASP A 92 -27.26 22.69 35.27
C ASP A 92 -26.40 23.53 34.31
N ALA A 93 -25.29 22.91 33.89
CA ALA A 93 -24.32 23.26 32.84
C ALA A 93 -24.89 23.81 31.50
N SER A 94 -26.21 23.85 31.34
CA SER A 94 -26.97 24.40 30.21
C SER A 94 -26.74 25.90 29.95
N LEU A 95 -26.47 26.73 30.98
CA LEU A 95 -26.33 28.17 30.79
C LEU A 95 -25.01 28.53 30.09
N ALA A 96 -23.92 27.82 30.40
CA ALA A 96 -22.63 27.99 29.74
C ALA A 96 -22.65 27.51 28.28
N GLU A 97 -23.44 26.48 27.97
CA GLU A 97 -23.68 26.00 26.59
C GLU A 97 -24.47 27.00 25.74
N GLN A 98 -25.36 27.79 26.35
CA GLN A 98 -26.20 28.79 25.65
C GLN A 98 -25.51 30.13 25.38
N ILE A 99 -24.41 30.45 26.07
CA ILE A 99 -23.69 31.72 25.87
C ILE A 99 -22.68 31.56 24.73
N THR A 100 -23.04 32.00 23.53
CA THR A 100 -22.09 32.13 22.42
C THR A 100 -21.12 33.29 22.70
N PHE A 101 -19.84 32.97 22.91
CA PHE A 101 -18.77 33.95 23.18
C PHE A 101 -18.37 34.70 21.88
N GLU A 102 -19.27 35.50 21.31
CA GLU A 102 -19.01 36.27 20.09
C GLU A 102 -18.34 37.63 20.35
N GLY A 103 -17.28 37.92 19.58
CA GLY A 103 -16.87 39.24 19.05
C GLY A 103 -16.43 40.36 20.01
N SER A 104 -17.15 40.66 21.09
CA SER A 104 -16.86 41.78 22.00
C SER A 104 -17.22 41.43 23.45
N SER A 105 -16.19 41.29 24.29
CA SER A 105 -16.31 40.89 25.69
C SER A 105 -16.20 42.11 26.63
N CYS A 106 -17.31 42.46 27.31
CA CYS A 106 -17.36 43.50 28.36
C CYS A 106 -16.87 42.89 29.70
N PHE A 107 -16.12 43.66 30.52
CA PHE A 107 -15.70 43.21 31.86
C PHE A 107 -16.89 42.77 32.73
N THR A 108 -18.04 43.43 32.57
CA THR A 108 -19.30 43.08 33.25
C THR A 108 -19.77 41.67 32.87
N CYS A 109 -19.78 41.30 31.59
CA CYS A 109 -20.12 39.94 31.16
C CYS A 109 -19.15 38.90 31.74
N ALA A 110 -17.84 39.20 31.76
CA ALA A 110 -16.86 38.31 32.38
C ALA A 110 -17.19 38.07 33.87
N LYS A 111 -17.53 39.14 34.60
CA LYS A 111 -17.90 39.10 36.02
C LYS A 111 -19.16 38.27 36.26
N GLU A 112 -20.19 38.45 35.45
CA GLU A 112 -21.45 37.70 35.57
C GLU A 112 -21.24 36.21 35.27
N ILE A 113 -20.49 35.88 34.20
CA ILE A 113 -20.13 34.50 33.87
C ILE A 113 -19.33 33.87 35.01
N PHE A 114 -18.36 34.61 35.57
CA PHE A 114 -17.56 34.16 36.68
C PHE A 114 -18.40 33.82 37.92
N LEU A 115 -19.34 34.69 38.29
CA LEU A 115 -20.22 34.51 39.46
C LEU A 115 -21.25 33.38 39.26
N ALA A 116 -21.65 33.13 38.01
CA ALA A 116 -22.62 32.09 37.68
C ALA A 116 -22.00 30.69 37.48
N THR A 117 -20.66 30.58 37.42
CA THR A 117 -19.97 29.32 37.11
C THR A 117 -19.36 28.70 38.36
N ASP A 118 -19.60 27.40 38.58
CA ASP A 118 -18.80 26.61 39.50
C ASP A 118 -17.52 26.13 38.80
N TRP A 119 -16.39 26.68 39.22
CA TRP A 119 -15.07 26.41 38.62
C TRP A 119 -14.45 25.10 39.11
N ILE A 120 -14.95 24.54 40.23
CA ILE A 120 -14.38 23.36 40.87
C ILE A 120 -15.32 22.15 40.82
N ASP A 121 -16.63 22.34 41.05
CA ASP A 121 -17.60 21.25 41.15
C ASP A 121 -18.21 20.90 39.78
N GLY A 122 -17.35 20.40 38.88
CA GLY A 122 -17.79 19.58 37.76
C GLY A 122 -17.98 18.16 38.25
N GLY A 123 -19.14 17.86 38.86
CA GLY A 123 -19.41 16.56 39.44
C GLY A 123 -19.26 15.44 38.41
N LYS A 124 -18.24 14.57 38.54
CA LYS A 124 -17.90 13.38 37.71
C LYS A 124 -17.85 13.54 36.16
N ASP A 125 -18.43 14.58 35.59
CA ASP A 125 -18.60 14.81 34.16
C ASP A 125 -17.70 15.97 33.74
N ARG A 126 -16.75 15.66 32.85
CA ARG A 126 -15.60 16.50 32.50
C ARG A 126 -16.00 17.62 31.52
N HIS A 127 -16.83 18.59 31.89
CA HIS A 127 -17.27 19.64 30.94
C HIS A 127 -16.20 20.69 30.61
N ASP A 128 -16.37 21.42 29.49
CA ASP A 128 -15.53 22.57 29.13
C ASP A 128 -15.72 23.72 30.14
N THR A 129 -14.63 24.30 30.63
CA THR A 129 -14.70 25.50 31.47
C THR A 129 -14.89 26.77 30.62
N PRO A 130 -15.35 27.90 31.18
CA PRO A 130 -15.42 29.17 30.45
C PRO A 130 -14.08 29.60 29.83
N LEU A 131 -12.94 29.20 30.42
CA LEU A 131 -11.62 29.43 29.83
C LEU A 131 -11.42 28.62 28.53
N HIS A 132 -11.93 27.39 28.44
CA HIS A 132 -11.90 26.61 27.19
C HIS A 132 -12.70 27.30 26.09
N TYR A 133 -13.91 27.80 26.38
CA TYR A 133 -14.73 28.53 25.41
C TYR A 133 -14.10 29.87 24.99
N ALA A 134 -13.53 30.62 25.93
CA ALA A 134 -12.82 31.86 25.63
C ALA A 134 -11.58 31.60 24.76
N ALA A 135 -10.82 30.54 25.03
CA ALA A 135 -9.68 30.14 24.24
C ALA A 135 -10.11 29.65 22.84
N ARG A 136 -11.13 28.80 22.74
CA ARG A 136 -11.68 28.26 21.48
C ARG A 136 -12.27 29.34 20.58
N SER A 137 -12.89 30.36 21.15
CA SER A 137 -13.42 31.51 20.40
C SER A 137 -12.35 32.52 20.00
N GLY A 138 -11.10 32.36 20.47
CA GLY A 138 -10.02 33.30 20.20
C GLY A 138 -10.17 34.64 20.92
N ASN A 139 -11.02 34.72 21.94
CA ASN A 139 -11.36 35.97 22.61
C ASN A 139 -10.37 36.28 23.74
N LEU A 140 -9.21 36.83 23.36
CA LEU A 140 -8.13 37.20 24.29
C LEU A 140 -8.61 38.09 25.44
N ARG A 141 -9.51 39.05 25.18
CA ARG A 141 -10.03 39.97 26.20
C ARG A 141 -10.89 39.25 27.26
N MET A 142 -11.75 38.34 26.82
CA MET A 142 -12.57 37.54 27.75
C MET A 142 -11.68 36.64 28.59
N LEU A 143 -10.73 35.95 27.95
CA LEU A 143 -9.75 35.10 28.62
C LEU A 143 -8.97 35.89 29.68
N PHE A 144 -8.53 37.10 29.33
CA PHE A 144 -7.81 37.99 30.24
C PHE A 144 -8.65 38.38 31.46
N HIS A 145 -9.88 38.85 31.23
CA HIS A 145 -10.75 39.27 32.33
C HIS A 145 -11.11 38.13 33.29
N LEU A 146 -11.37 36.92 32.77
CA LEU A 146 -11.66 35.75 33.61
C LEU A 146 -10.45 35.36 34.47
N ILE A 147 -9.24 35.38 33.91
CA ILE A 147 -8.00 35.08 34.67
C ILE A 147 -7.74 36.14 35.75
N CYS A 148 -7.89 37.42 35.43
CA CYS A 148 -7.70 38.49 36.41
C CYS A 148 -8.71 38.38 37.55
N GLN A 149 -9.99 38.12 37.27
CA GLN A 149 -11.01 37.93 38.30
C GLN A 149 -10.75 36.72 39.20
N LEU A 150 -10.26 35.60 38.63
CA LEU A 150 -9.81 34.44 39.40
C LEU A 150 -8.65 34.82 40.34
N GLY A 151 -7.67 35.57 39.84
CA GLY A 151 -6.51 36.01 40.61
C GLY A 151 -6.86 37.00 41.72
N ASP A 152 -7.75 37.95 41.44
CA ASP A 152 -8.16 39.00 42.39
C ASP A 152 -9.00 38.45 43.54
N LEU A 153 -9.87 37.46 43.27
CA LEU A 153 -10.82 36.95 44.27
C LEU A 153 -10.31 35.74 45.04
N TYR A 154 -9.58 34.83 44.38
CA TYR A 154 -9.16 33.55 44.97
C TYR A 154 -7.64 33.36 44.99
N GLY A 155 -6.86 34.29 44.44
CA GLY A 155 -5.40 34.23 44.43
C GLY A 155 -4.81 33.37 43.30
N HIS A 156 -3.48 33.38 43.22
CA HIS A 156 -2.73 32.70 42.15
C HIS A 156 -2.91 31.18 42.19
N GLU A 157 -2.83 30.54 43.35
CA GLU A 157 -2.94 29.07 43.47
C GLU A 157 -4.26 28.55 42.91
N TRP A 158 -5.36 29.23 43.19
CA TRP A 158 -6.67 28.88 42.65
C TRP A 158 -6.75 29.07 41.14
N THR A 159 -6.18 30.17 40.65
CA THR A 159 -6.10 30.45 39.21
C THR A 159 -5.35 29.33 38.48
N VAL A 160 -4.24 28.86 39.05
CA VAL A 160 -3.47 27.72 38.50
C VAL A 160 -4.31 26.45 38.46
N LEU A 161 -5.04 26.12 39.53
CA LEU A 161 -5.91 24.94 39.56
C LEU A 161 -6.98 24.98 38.46
N VAL A 162 -7.57 26.16 38.24
CA VAL A 162 -8.62 26.35 37.24
C VAL A 162 -8.07 26.30 35.81
N VAL A 163 -6.92 26.89 35.54
CA VAL A 163 -6.30 26.85 34.19
C VAL A 163 -5.81 25.43 33.84
N ARG A 164 -5.50 24.60 34.85
CA ARG A 164 -5.16 23.18 34.69
C ARG A 164 -6.36 22.24 34.51
N LYS A 165 -7.59 22.72 34.66
CA LYS A 165 -8.79 21.89 34.47
C LYS A 165 -8.81 21.30 33.06
N LEU A 166 -9.22 20.04 32.99
CA LEU A 166 -9.30 19.27 31.76
C LEU A 166 -10.77 19.13 31.33
N ASN A 167 -11.03 19.29 30.04
CA ASN A 167 -12.34 19.03 29.45
C ASN A 167 -12.59 17.53 29.17
N VAL A 168 -13.69 17.22 28.45
CA VAL A 168 -14.10 15.85 28.09
C VAL A 168 -13.04 15.13 27.27
N HIS A 169 -12.24 15.87 26.51
CA HIS A 169 -11.15 15.36 25.68
C HIS A 169 -9.84 15.19 26.47
N GLY A 170 -9.80 15.62 27.73
CA GLY A 170 -8.61 15.56 28.57
C GLY A 170 -7.60 16.66 28.26
N GLU A 171 -8.09 17.81 27.84
CA GLU A 171 -7.29 18.93 27.36
C GLU A 171 -7.54 20.18 28.20
N THR A 172 -6.54 21.04 28.30
CA THR A 172 -6.62 22.35 28.95
C THR A 172 -7.01 23.45 27.95
N ALA A 173 -7.38 24.63 28.45
CA ALA A 173 -7.62 25.82 27.63
C ALA A 173 -6.42 26.20 26.75
N LEU A 174 -5.20 25.79 27.12
CA LEU A 174 -3.99 25.97 26.31
C LEU A 174 -4.06 25.19 24.99
N HIS A 175 -4.65 23.98 24.98
CA HIS A 175 -4.80 23.18 23.76
C HIS A 175 -5.71 23.90 22.76
N GLU A 176 -6.83 24.45 23.25
CA GLU A 176 -7.76 25.23 22.41
C GLU A 176 -7.10 26.49 21.84
N ALA A 177 -6.29 27.18 22.63
CA ALA A 177 -5.51 28.31 22.14
C ALA A 177 -4.54 27.85 21.02
N VAL A 178 -3.77 26.77 21.23
CA VAL A 178 -2.82 26.26 20.22
C VAL A 178 -3.50 25.87 18.91
N ARG A 179 -4.74 25.36 18.94
CA ARG A 179 -5.51 25.01 17.72
C ARG A 179 -5.77 26.18 16.81
N LEU A 180 -5.94 27.38 17.35
CA LEU A 180 -6.25 28.58 16.57
C LEU A 180 -5.06 29.08 15.74
N GLY A 181 -3.86 28.56 15.99
CA GLY A 181 -2.67 28.95 15.24
C GLY A 181 -2.21 30.38 15.52
N THR A 182 -1.39 30.93 14.63
CA THR A 182 -0.59 32.16 14.86
C THR A 182 -1.37 33.35 15.43
N SER A 183 -2.65 33.49 15.13
CA SER A 183 -3.54 34.54 15.68
C SER A 183 -3.73 34.48 17.21
N SER A 184 -3.38 33.36 17.85
CA SER A 184 -3.60 33.09 19.28
C SER A 184 -2.33 33.14 20.13
N MET A 185 -1.18 33.55 19.58
CA MET A 185 0.10 33.58 20.30
C MET A 185 0.03 34.37 21.62
N CYS A 186 -0.72 35.47 21.67
CA CYS A 186 -0.92 36.24 22.90
C CYS A 186 -1.68 35.45 23.99
N MET A 187 -2.66 34.61 23.61
CA MET A 187 -3.39 33.77 24.56
C MET A 187 -2.50 32.65 25.09
N VAL A 188 -1.73 31.99 24.21
CA VAL A 188 -0.72 30.99 24.60
C VAL A 188 0.29 31.60 25.56
N GLY A 189 0.82 32.78 25.22
CA GLY A 189 1.75 33.52 26.07
C GLY A 189 1.16 33.88 27.43
N MET A 190 -0.10 34.31 27.49
CA MET A 190 -0.79 34.63 28.74
C MET A 190 -0.99 33.39 29.62
N LEU A 191 -1.50 32.29 29.06
CA LEU A 191 -1.73 31.05 29.81
C LEU A 191 -0.41 30.48 30.35
N MET A 192 0.64 30.45 29.52
CA MET A 192 1.98 30.01 29.92
C MET A 192 2.65 30.96 30.93
N TRP A 193 2.28 32.23 30.96
CA TRP A 193 2.74 33.19 31.97
C TRP A 193 2.09 32.94 33.33
N VAL A 194 0.79 32.58 33.35
CA VAL A 194 0.06 32.20 34.57
C VAL A 194 0.64 30.92 35.17
N ASP A 195 0.81 29.88 34.36
CA ASP A 195 1.42 28.62 34.78
C ASP A 195 2.21 27.94 33.63
N PRO A 196 3.56 27.97 33.70
CA PRO A 196 4.40 27.28 32.73
C PRO A 196 4.21 25.75 32.69
N HIS A 197 3.72 25.13 33.77
CA HIS A 197 3.52 23.68 33.82
C HIS A 197 2.35 23.21 32.94
N LEU A 198 1.53 24.11 32.38
CA LEU A 198 0.52 23.77 31.38
C LEU A 198 1.10 23.05 30.16
N ALA A 199 2.37 23.28 29.82
CA ALA A 199 3.05 22.56 28.76
C ALA A 199 3.30 21.06 29.07
N LEU A 200 3.21 20.64 30.33
CA LEU A 200 3.33 19.24 30.76
C LEU A 200 1.98 18.53 30.79
N HIS A 201 0.91 19.29 31.03
CA HIS A 201 -0.43 18.76 31.27
C HIS A 201 -1.02 18.14 30.01
N HIS A 202 -1.23 16.83 30.07
CA HIS A 202 -2.01 16.06 29.13
C HIS A 202 -2.64 14.88 29.89
N ALA A 203 -3.85 14.47 29.52
CA ALA A 203 -4.51 13.35 30.18
C ALA A 203 -3.97 11.99 29.70
N ALA A 204 -2.81 11.54 30.21
CA ALA A 204 -2.15 10.30 29.78
C ALA A 204 -3.06 9.04 29.75
N HIS A 205 -4.12 9.03 30.57
CA HIS A 205 -5.09 7.92 30.65
C HIS A 205 -6.22 7.96 29.61
N LEU A 206 -6.45 9.07 28.92
CA LEU A 206 -7.51 9.22 27.91
C LEU A 206 -6.99 8.82 26.52
N PRO A 207 -7.71 7.97 25.76
CA PRO A 207 -7.35 7.64 24.39
C PRO A 207 -7.50 8.88 23.50
N GLY A 208 -6.37 9.46 23.10
CA GLY A 208 -6.33 10.65 22.24
C GLY A 208 -5.76 11.90 22.90
N SER A 209 -5.37 11.84 24.18
CA SER A 209 -4.71 12.97 24.83
C SER A 209 -3.43 13.34 24.09
N THR A 210 -3.25 14.64 23.91
CA THR A 210 -2.10 15.22 23.23
C THR A 210 -1.45 16.21 24.17
N SER A 211 -0.13 16.38 24.06
CA SER A 211 0.53 17.52 24.70
C SER A 211 0.32 18.79 23.87
N PRO A 212 0.34 19.98 24.48
CA PRO A 212 0.26 21.24 23.75
C PRO A 212 1.36 21.37 22.69
N LEU A 213 2.57 20.87 22.98
CA LEU A 213 3.67 20.85 22.02
C LEU A 213 3.36 19.92 20.86
N TYR A 214 2.96 18.67 21.12
CA TYR A 214 2.60 17.73 20.06
C TYR A 214 1.55 18.33 19.13
N LEU A 215 0.53 18.99 19.69
CA LEU A 215 -0.51 19.65 18.92
C LEU A 215 0.06 20.76 18.03
N ALA A 216 0.89 21.67 18.57
CA ALA A 216 1.53 22.73 17.79
C ALA A 216 2.38 22.16 16.63
N VAL A 217 3.15 21.10 16.91
CA VAL A 217 3.96 20.40 15.91
C VAL A 217 3.10 19.72 14.85
N SER A 218 2.03 19.03 15.26
CA SER A 218 1.11 18.36 14.34
C SER A 218 0.39 19.34 13.42
N LEU A 219 0.16 20.59 13.87
CA LEU A 219 -0.41 21.67 13.08
C LEU A 219 0.63 22.40 12.21
N GLY A 220 1.93 22.14 12.42
CA GLY A 220 3.01 22.76 11.66
C GLY A 220 3.39 24.18 12.13
N HIS A 221 2.93 24.60 13.32
CA HIS A 221 3.18 25.92 13.87
C HIS A 221 4.52 25.98 14.62
N LYS A 222 5.61 26.24 13.90
CA LYS A 222 6.97 26.30 14.47
C LYS A 222 7.10 27.35 15.57
N ASP A 223 6.63 28.58 15.31
CA ASP A 223 6.75 29.70 16.26
C ASP A 223 6.02 29.42 17.59
N MET A 224 4.90 28.69 17.53
CA MET A 224 4.17 28.26 18.73
C MET A 224 4.95 27.23 19.53
N ALA A 225 5.56 26.26 18.86
CA ALA A 225 6.40 25.28 19.51
C ALA A 225 7.60 25.95 20.22
N GLU A 226 8.25 26.91 19.56
CA GLU A 226 9.33 27.71 20.16
C GLU A 226 8.86 28.53 21.36
N MET A 227 7.69 29.18 21.26
CA MET A 227 7.11 29.93 22.38
C MET A 227 6.83 29.01 23.58
N LEU A 228 6.23 27.84 23.35
CA LEU A 228 5.96 26.86 24.41
C LEU A 228 7.26 26.39 25.06
N HIS A 229 8.30 26.13 24.28
CA HIS A 229 9.62 25.75 24.79
C HIS A 229 10.27 26.84 25.64
N ASN A 230 10.32 28.06 25.12
CA ASN A 230 10.95 29.20 25.78
C ASN A 230 10.22 29.58 27.07
N LYS A 231 8.88 29.58 27.06
CA LYS A 231 8.06 29.96 28.24
C LYS A 231 8.02 28.89 29.33
N SER A 232 8.21 27.62 28.98
CA SER A 232 8.27 26.50 29.95
C SER A 232 9.66 26.22 30.49
N GLY A 233 10.70 26.93 30.00
CA GLY A 233 12.09 26.69 30.39
C GLY A 233 12.59 25.30 29.97
N GLY A 234 12.05 24.75 28.87
CA GLY A 234 12.39 23.40 28.39
C GLY A 234 11.65 22.26 29.09
N ASN A 235 10.80 22.54 30.08
CA ASN A 235 10.03 21.51 30.80
C ASN A 235 8.65 21.29 30.16
N LEU A 236 8.59 20.44 29.13
CA LEU A 236 7.40 20.18 28.32
C LEU A 236 7.21 18.69 28.02
N SER A 237 5.95 18.31 27.82
CA SER A 237 5.61 16.97 27.33
C SER A 237 5.68 16.94 25.80
N TYR A 238 6.29 15.88 25.26
CA TYR A 238 6.34 15.61 23.82
C TYR A 238 5.30 14.57 23.40
N SER A 239 4.50 14.06 24.34
CA SER A 239 3.60 12.93 24.12
C SER A 239 2.41 13.31 23.25
N GLY A 240 2.00 12.37 22.41
CA GLY A 240 0.88 12.47 21.49
C GLY A 240 -0.06 11.28 21.57
N PRO A 241 -1.09 11.27 20.71
CA PRO A 241 -2.07 10.20 20.69
C PRO A 241 -1.40 8.92 20.20
N ARG A 242 -1.97 7.77 20.58
CA ARG A 242 -1.47 6.43 20.19
C ARG A 242 0.01 6.19 20.55
N GLY A 243 0.53 6.83 21.60
CA GLY A 243 1.92 6.66 22.05
C GLY A 243 2.95 7.33 21.16
N GLN A 244 2.51 8.12 20.17
CA GLN A 244 3.40 8.92 19.35
C GLN A 244 4.04 10.03 20.19
N ASN A 245 5.17 10.53 19.75
CA ASN A 245 5.76 11.76 20.29
C ASN A 245 5.76 12.87 19.22
N ALA A 246 6.16 14.08 19.61
CA ALA A 246 6.20 15.23 18.73
C ALA A 246 7.04 14.99 17.46
N LEU A 247 8.12 14.20 17.55
CA LEU A 247 8.97 13.88 16.40
C LEU A 247 8.25 13.00 15.36
N HIS A 248 7.35 12.10 15.78
CA HIS A 248 6.48 11.36 14.86
C HIS A 248 5.57 12.30 14.06
N ALA A 249 4.98 13.31 14.72
CA ALA A 249 4.13 14.30 14.06
C ALA A 249 4.92 15.23 13.12
N ALA A 250 6.17 15.54 13.48
CA ALA A 250 7.05 16.39 12.67
C ALA A 250 7.43 15.75 11.33
N ALA A 251 7.36 14.43 11.19
CA ALA A 251 7.63 13.72 9.94
C ALA A 251 6.75 14.19 8.76
N HIS A 252 5.54 14.67 9.06
CA HIS A 252 4.57 15.17 8.06
C HIS A 252 4.73 16.67 7.77
N ARG A 253 5.80 17.32 8.24
CA ARG A 253 5.92 18.80 8.24
C ARG A 253 7.25 19.28 7.64
N PRO A 254 7.24 20.18 6.64
CA PRO A 254 8.45 20.64 5.95
C PRO A 254 9.28 21.70 6.71
N ASN A 255 8.81 22.23 7.84
CA ASN A 255 9.27 23.52 8.38
C ASN A 255 10.50 23.48 9.33
N GLY A 256 11.50 22.61 9.10
CA GLY A 256 12.68 22.51 9.99
C GLY A 256 12.33 22.08 11.43
N MET A 257 11.13 21.53 11.61
CA MET A 257 10.57 21.13 12.90
C MET A 257 11.35 19.95 13.52
N ILE A 258 11.82 19.04 12.66
CA ILE A 258 12.62 17.88 13.05
C ILE A 258 13.94 18.31 13.70
N GLU A 259 14.66 19.24 13.08
CA GLU A 259 15.92 19.76 13.61
C GLU A 259 15.74 20.41 14.97
N MET A 260 14.72 21.26 15.10
CA MET A 260 14.41 21.96 16.34
C MET A 260 14.07 20.99 17.47
N LEU A 261 13.23 19.99 17.21
CA LEU A 261 12.85 18.99 18.22
C LEU A 261 14.05 18.13 18.64
N LEU A 262 14.89 17.72 17.69
CA LEU A 262 16.11 16.94 17.97
C LEU A 262 17.17 17.77 18.69
N ALA A 263 17.21 19.08 18.48
CA ALA A 263 18.07 19.99 19.24
C ALA A 263 17.63 20.10 20.70
N TRP A 264 16.31 20.08 20.96
CA TRP A 264 15.78 20.11 22.33
C TRP A 264 15.88 18.76 23.04
N ASN A 265 15.60 17.66 22.34
CA ASN A 265 15.65 16.32 22.91
C ASN A 265 15.90 15.26 21.82
N LYS A 266 17.10 14.66 21.83
CA LYS A 266 17.51 13.62 20.87
C LYS A 266 16.85 12.27 21.12
N ASP A 267 16.49 11.97 22.37
CA ASP A 267 15.94 10.68 22.81
C ASP A 267 14.53 10.44 22.20
N LEU A 268 13.89 11.50 21.68
CA LEU A 268 12.64 11.40 20.91
C LEU A 268 12.76 10.44 19.72
N SER A 269 13.96 10.27 19.16
CA SER A 269 14.20 9.36 18.04
C SER A 269 14.17 7.88 18.43
N GLU A 270 14.30 7.55 19.72
CA GLU A 270 14.28 6.17 20.24
C GLU A 270 12.88 5.66 20.56
N HIS A 271 11.97 6.58 20.90
CA HIS A 271 10.64 6.22 21.35
C HIS A 271 9.80 5.63 20.22
N LYS A 272 9.06 4.58 20.55
CA LYS A 272 8.14 3.91 19.64
C LYS A 272 6.70 4.28 19.96
N ASP A 273 5.87 4.36 18.93
CA ASP A 273 4.43 4.47 19.09
C ASP A 273 3.78 3.13 19.50
N LYS A 274 2.45 3.09 19.64
CA LYS A 274 1.70 1.85 19.95
C LYS A 274 1.79 0.76 18.87
N ASN A 275 2.30 1.08 17.69
CA ASN A 275 2.58 0.17 16.59
C ASN A 275 4.07 -0.20 16.52
N ASP A 276 4.85 0.02 17.58
CA ASP A 276 6.30 -0.17 17.61
C ASP A 276 7.07 0.62 16.52
N SER A 277 6.41 1.59 15.86
CA SER A 277 7.01 2.41 14.82
C SER A 277 7.82 3.52 15.46
N THR A 278 9.05 3.68 14.99
CA THR A 278 9.90 4.83 15.36
C THR A 278 9.60 6.04 14.46
N PRO A 279 10.04 7.26 14.82
CA PRO A 279 9.91 8.42 13.94
C PRO A 279 10.52 8.20 12.55
N LEU A 280 11.59 7.40 12.45
CA LEU A 280 12.20 7.05 11.17
C LEU A 280 11.22 6.28 10.26
N HIS A 281 10.36 5.40 10.80
CA HIS A 281 9.33 4.71 10.00
C HIS A 281 8.35 5.69 9.36
N TYR A 282 8.03 6.79 10.06
CA TYR A 282 7.12 7.83 9.55
C TYR A 282 7.79 8.68 8.47
N VAL A 283 9.00 9.17 8.72
CA VAL A 283 9.71 10.03 7.75
C VAL A 283 9.96 9.30 6.43
N VAL A 284 10.28 8.00 6.47
CA VAL A 284 10.47 7.19 5.24
C VAL A 284 9.17 6.76 4.58
N SER A 285 8.02 6.89 5.26
CA SER A 285 6.71 6.56 4.69
C SER A 285 6.05 7.74 3.98
N GLU A 286 6.44 8.96 4.33
CA GLU A 286 5.75 10.16 3.89
C GLU A 286 6.03 10.47 2.42
N GLN A 287 4.97 10.68 1.65
CA GLN A 287 5.02 11.18 0.28
C GLN A 287 4.61 12.65 0.28
N SER A 288 5.48 13.54 -0.18
CA SER A 288 5.06 14.93 -0.40
C SER A 288 4.11 14.98 -1.59
N GLU A 289 2.80 15.07 -1.34
CA GLU A 289 1.76 15.13 -2.37
C GLU A 289 1.68 16.51 -3.09
N ALA A 290 2.52 17.47 -2.70
CA ALA A 290 2.52 18.81 -3.27
C ALA A 290 3.45 18.93 -4.51
N SER A 291 2.87 18.73 -5.69
CA SER A 291 3.06 19.60 -6.88
C SER A 291 4.48 19.99 -7.35
N THR A 292 4.83 19.45 -8.52
CA THR A 292 5.55 20.08 -9.67
C THR A 292 7.02 20.53 -9.57
N ASN A 293 7.69 20.59 -8.41
CA ASN A 293 9.13 20.95 -8.34
C ASN A 293 10.01 19.84 -7.74
N ILE A 294 10.35 18.85 -8.57
CA ILE A 294 11.07 17.61 -8.22
C ILE A 294 12.42 17.86 -7.51
N SER A 295 13.13 18.96 -7.80
CA SER A 295 14.51 19.13 -7.31
C SER A 295 14.65 19.68 -5.89
N ILE A 296 13.72 20.53 -5.41
CA ILE A 296 13.83 21.15 -4.07
C ILE A 296 13.21 20.24 -3.01
N MET A 297 12.18 19.48 -3.38
CA MET A 297 11.49 18.57 -2.47
C MET A 297 12.33 17.34 -2.13
N ASP A 298 13.14 16.86 -3.08
CA ASP A 298 14.10 15.78 -2.84
C ASP A 298 15.13 16.18 -1.77
N GLU A 299 15.59 17.43 -1.73
CA GLU A 299 16.57 17.88 -0.72
C GLU A 299 15.97 18.00 0.68
N LEU A 300 14.73 18.50 0.79
CA LEU A 300 14.07 18.63 2.09
C LEU A 300 13.70 17.25 2.68
N GLU A 301 13.25 16.32 1.83
CA GLU A 301 13.01 14.93 2.23
C GLU A 301 14.30 14.26 2.68
N LYS A 302 15.38 14.38 1.90
CA LYS A 302 16.71 13.86 2.27
C LYS A 302 17.12 14.38 3.63
N HIS A 303 16.99 15.68 3.84
CA HIS A 303 17.41 16.34 5.07
C HIS A 303 16.64 15.85 6.29
N ALA A 304 15.32 15.68 6.17
CA ALA A 304 14.49 15.12 7.25
C ALA A 304 14.91 13.69 7.64
N ILE A 305 15.12 12.81 6.64
CA ILE A 305 15.56 11.43 6.88
C ILE A 305 16.95 11.41 7.52
N LEU A 306 17.88 12.22 7.00
CA LEU A 306 19.24 12.34 7.53
C LEU A 306 19.24 12.83 8.98
N CYS A 307 18.49 13.86 9.32
CA CYS A 307 18.44 14.39 10.69
C CYS A 307 17.98 13.33 11.71
N VAL A 308 16.91 12.59 11.39
CA VAL A 308 16.40 11.53 12.29
C VAL A 308 17.38 10.36 12.37
N LEU A 309 18.01 9.99 11.26
CA LEU A 309 18.95 8.88 11.20
C LEU A 309 20.29 9.20 11.88
N ASP A 310 20.79 10.43 11.75
CA ASP A 310 21.99 10.90 12.43
C ASP A 310 21.77 11.02 13.95
N ALA A 311 20.54 11.31 14.38
CA ALA A 311 20.16 11.29 15.80
C ALA A 311 20.13 9.87 16.37
N ASN A 312 19.60 8.89 15.62
CA ASN A 312 19.56 7.48 16.03
C ASN A 312 19.70 6.51 14.85
N PRO A 313 20.93 6.08 14.52
CA PRO A 313 21.18 5.11 13.45
C PRO A 313 20.56 3.74 13.73
N PHE A 314 20.43 3.35 15.01
CA PHE A 314 19.86 2.06 15.39
C PHE A 314 18.37 1.94 15.03
N ALA A 315 17.66 3.06 14.86
CA ALA A 315 16.27 3.06 14.41
C ALA A 315 16.08 2.36 13.05
N ALA A 316 17.09 2.37 12.17
CA ALA A 316 17.06 1.68 10.87
C ALA A 316 16.96 0.15 10.99
N TYR A 317 17.28 -0.41 12.16
CA TYR A 317 17.32 -1.85 12.45
C TYR A 317 16.12 -2.32 13.29
N GLN A 318 15.21 -1.41 13.63
CA GLN A 318 14.07 -1.73 14.47
C GLN A 318 12.86 -2.13 13.63
N HIS A 319 12.14 -3.15 14.10
CA HIS A 319 10.88 -3.55 13.49
C HIS A 319 9.69 -2.80 14.10
N ASP A 320 8.73 -2.44 13.25
CA ASP A 320 7.38 -2.09 13.66
C ASP A 320 6.59 -3.35 14.13
N LYS A 321 5.34 -3.12 14.51
CA LYS A 321 4.40 -4.16 14.95
C LYS A 321 4.07 -5.16 13.83
N ASN A 322 4.03 -4.70 12.58
CA ASN A 322 3.87 -5.56 11.41
C ASN A 322 5.14 -6.36 11.08
N GLY A 323 6.25 -6.04 11.73
CA GLY A 323 7.54 -6.66 11.52
C GLY A 323 8.37 -6.03 10.41
N LEU A 324 7.99 -4.87 9.90
CA LEU A 324 8.69 -4.14 8.86
C LEU A 324 9.79 -3.28 9.48
N LEU A 325 10.95 -3.21 8.80
CA LEU A 325 11.97 -2.20 9.08
C LEU A 325 11.70 -0.92 8.27
N PRO A 326 12.35 0.22 8.56
CA PRO A 326 12.21 1.43 7.75
C PRO A 326 12.50 1.22 6.26
N VAL A 327 13.48 0.38 5.89
CA VAL A 327 13.75 0.03 4.48
C VAL A 327 12.57 -0.69 3.81
N HIS A 328 11.86 -1.53 4.56
CA HIS A 328 10.67 -2.25 4.10
C HIS A 328 9.50 -1.30 3.85
N VAL A 329 9.31 -0.33 4.75
CA VAL A 329 8.30 0.73 4.60
C VAL A 329 8.64 1.63 3.42
N ALA A 330 9.90 2.04 3.26
CA ALA A 330 10.35 2.82 2.11
C ALA A 330 10.09 2.11 0.78
N ALA A 331 10.34 0.79 0.71
CA ALA A 331 10.06 0.00 -0.49
C ALA A 331 8.57 -0.20 -0.74
N LEU A 332 7.76 -0.29 0.32
CA LEU A 332 6.29 -0.34 0.23
C LEU A 332 5.72 0.96 -0.34
N MET A 333 6.29 2.11 0.03
CA MET A 333 5.85 3.45 -0.35
C MET A 333 6.57 4.04 -1.59
N ASP A 334 7.32 3.23 -2.36
CA ASP A 334 8.12 3.65 -3.53
C ASP A 334 9.14 4.79 -3.27
N ARG A 335 9.72 4.83 -2.07
CA ARG A 335 10.66 5.89 -1.65
C ARG A 335 12.10 5.50 -1.97
N LYS A 336 12.48 5.60 -3.25
CA LYS A 336 13.84 5.30 -3.72
C LYS A 336 14.92 6.09 -2.97
N VAL A 337 14.66 7.38 -2.71
CA VAL A 337 15.61 8.28 -2.02
C VAL A 337 15.85 7.82 -0.58
N ALA A 338 14.79 7.43 0.14
CA ALA A 338 14.93 6.87 1.48
C ALA A 338 15.78 5.58 1.49
N ILE A 339 15.58 4.67 0.53
CA ILE A 339 16.41 3.46 0.41
C ILE A 339 17.88 3.79 0.16
N LEU A 340 18.17 4.79 -0.67
CA LEU A 340 19.53 5.27 -0.93
C LEU A 340 20.20 5.80 0.34
N ILE A 341 19.51 6.65 1.10
CA ILE A 341 20.04 7.22 2.35
C ILE A 341 20.27 6.12 3.39
N LEU A 342 19.32 5.19 3.54
CA LEU A 342 19.46 4.04 4.44
C LEU A 342 20.63 3.16 4.02
N LEU A 343 20.87 2.98 2.72
CA LEU A 343 22.02 2.22 2.23
C LEU A 343 23.35 2.92 2.54
N GLU A 344 23.42 4.24 2.33
CA GLU A 344 24.64 5.03 2.55
C GLU A 344 25.03 5.09 4.04
N ARG A 345 24.05 5.29 4.93
CA ARG A 345 24.29 5.46 6.36
C ARG A 345 24.22 4.17 7.16
N CYS A 346 23.38 3.23 6.74
CA CYS A 346 23.03 2.02 7.49
C CYS A 346 22.93 0.80 6.57
N GLY A 347 23.90 0.59 5.68
CA GLY A 347 23.85 -0.47 4.66
C GLY A 347 23.55 -1.89 5.16
N GLY A 348 23.85 -2.19 6.43
CA GLY A 348 23.50 -3.46 7.07
C GLY A 348 21.99 -3.74 7.12
N CYS A 349 21.12 -2.72 7.16
CA CYS A 349 19.67 -2.92 7.28
C CYS A 349 19.02 -3.45 5.99
N ILE A 350 19.67 -3.26 4.84
CA ILE A 350 19.17 -3.60 3.50
C ILE A 350 18.95 -5.12 3.32
N ALA A 351 19.83 -5.93 3.93
CA ALA A 351 19.77 -7.38 3.84
C ALA A 351 18.91 -8.03 4.94
N LEU A 352 18.46 -7.25 5.93
CA LEU A 352 17.67 -7.79 7.03
C LEU A 352 16.26 -8.13 6.56
N PRO A 353 15.75 -9.33 6.90
CA PRO A 353 14.38 -9.69 6.60
C PRO A 353 13.39 -9.05 7.60
N ASP A 354 12.14 -8.87 7.17
CA ASP A 354 11.01 -8.59 8.04
C ASP A 354 10.65 -9.81 8.93
N LYS A 355 9.68 -9.69 9.84
CA LYS A 355 9.25 -10.83 10.69
C LYS A 355 8.72 -12.04 9.90
N LYS A 356 8.39 -11.88 8.61
CA LYS A 356 7.96 -12.95 7.69
C LYS A 356 9.12 -13.49 6.82
N GLY A 357 10.37 -13.12 7.13
CA GLY A 357 11.55 -13.53 6.36
C GLY A 357 11.74 -12.74 5.07
N ARG A 358 10.89 -11.77 4.76
CA ARG A 358 10.87 -11.07 3.47
C ARG A 358 11.86 -9.92 3.48
N SER A 359 12.69 -9.82 2.44
CA SER A 359 13.45 -8.59 2.17
C SER A 359 12.55 -7.49 1.59
N PHE A 360 13.05 -6.25 1.54
CA PHE A 360 12.31 -5.14 0.92
C PHE A 360 12.01 -5.37 -0.57
N LEU A 361 12.84 -6.16 -1.28
CA LEU A 361 12.58 -6.55 -2.66
C LEU A 361 11.33 -7.44 -2.77
N HIS A 362 11.10 -8.37 -1.83
CA HIS A 362 9.87 -9.17 -1.80
C HIS A 362 8.63 -8.27 -1.63
N ILE A 363 8.73 -7.26 -0.77
CA ILE A 363 7.65 -6.29 -0.54
C ILE A 363 7.39 -5.46 -1.79
N ALA A 364 8.45 -4.96 -2.45
CA ALA A 364 8.33 -4.22 -3.69
C ALA A 364 7.69 -5.05 -4.81
N VAL A 365 8.08 -6.31 -4.97
CA VAL A 365 7.48 -7.24 -5.94
C VAL A 365 6.00 -7.48 -5.64
N ARG A 366 5.66 -7.79 -4.38
CA ARG A 366 4.28 -8.11 -3.97
C ARG A 366 3.32 -6.92 -4.16
N ASN A 367 3.81 -5.70 -3.93
CA ASN A 367 3.02 -4.47 -4.06
C ASN A 367 3.17 -3.79 -5.43
N LYS A 368 3.81 -4.45 -6.39
CA LYS A 368 4.02 -3.95 -7.76
C LYS A 368 4.77 -2.63 -7.86
N VAL A 369 5.75 -2.41 -6.99
CA VAL A 369 6.57 -1.18 -6.95
C VAL A 369 7.69 -1.26 -7.99
N TYR A 370 7.36 -1.01 -9.25
CA TYR A 370 8.25 -1.21 -10.40
C TYR A 370 9.58 -0.46 -10.31
N ARG A 371 9.58 0.78 -9.78
CA ARG A 371 10.77 1.64 -9.71
C ARG A 371 11.80 1.06 -8.75
N ILE A 372 11.41 0.64 -7.55
CA ILE A 372 12.29 -0.05 -6.60
C ILE A 372 12.76 -1.40 -7.14
N VAL A 373 11.88 -2.21 -7.73
CA VAL A 373 12.29 -3.51 -8.31
C VAL A 373 13.35 -3.31 -9.39
N LYS A 374 13.10 -2.42 -10.35
CA LYS A 374 14.03 -2.12 -11.44
C LYS A 374 15.37 -1.64 -10.88
N TYR A 375 15.35 -0.69 -9.95
CA TYR A 375 16.54 -0.15 -9.33
C TYR A 375 17.34 -1.23 -8.58
N SER A 376 16.66 -2.03 -7.77
CA SER A 376 17.29 -3.13 -7.00
C SER A 376 17.94 -4.19 -7.90
N CYS A 377 17.40 -4.41 -9.09
CA CYS A 377 17.95 -5.36 -10.06
C CYS A 377 19.14 -4.80 -10.87
N GLN A 378 19.39 -3.49 -10.83
CA GLN A 378 20.45 -2.85 -11.62
C GLN A 378 21.71 -2.59 -10.80
N GLU A 379 21.58 -2.30 -9.51
CA GLU A 379 22.73 -2.00 -8.65
C GLU A 379 23.33 -3.27 -8.05
N GLU A 380 24.66 -3.34 -8.02
CA GLU A 380 25.38 -4.49 -7.47
C GLU A 380 25.23 -4.64 -5.96
N VAL A 381 25.01 -3.52 -5.25
CA VAL A 381 24.89 -3.48 -3.79
C VAL A 381 23.71 -4.32 -3.26
N PHE A 382 22.69 -4.54 -4.09
CA PHE A 382 21.52 -5.35 -3.74
C PHE A 382 21.65 -6.83 -4.15
N GLU A 383 22.82 -7.29 -4.60
CA GLU A 383 23.03 -8.71 -4.92
C GLU A 383 22.64 -9.68 -3.77
N PRO A 384 22.93 -9.40 -2.48
CA PRO A 384 22.60 -10.31 -1.39
C PRO A 384 21.11 -10.59 -1.24
N ILE A 385 20.24 -9.66 -1.64
CA ILE A 385 18.79 -9.78 -1.48
C ILE A 385 18.08 -10.41 -2.68
N LEU A 386 18.73 -10.49 -3.85
CA LEU A 386 18.11 -10.97 -5.10
C LEU A 386 17.57 -12.40 -5.00
N ASN A 387 18.28 -13.23 -4.22
CA ASN A 387 17.96 -14.65 -4.01
C ASN A 387 17.59 -14.96 -2.55
N ALA A 388 17.35 -13.93 -1.73
CA ALA A 388 16.87 -14.13 -0.38
C ALA A 388 15.55 -14.91 -0.40
N ARG A 389 15.34 -15.73 0.63
CA ARG A 389 14.14 -16.56 0.78
C ARG A 389 13.34 -16.06 1.96
N ASP A 390 12.04 -15.90 1.75
CA ASP A 390 11.10 -15.63 2.84
C ASP A 390 10.85 -16.87 3.71
N ASN A 391 9.98 -16.74 4.73
CA ASN A 391 9.66 -17.85 5.63
C ASN A 391 8.96 -19.02 4.91
N ASP A 392 8.33 -18.80 3.76
CA ASP A 392 7.76 -19.85 2.90
C ASP A 392 8.81 -20.43 1.93
N GLY A 393 10.04 -19.94 1.99
CA GLY A 393 11.15 -20.32 1.13
C GLY A 393 11.09 -19.68 -0.26
N ASN A 394 10.11 -18.80 -0.53
CA ASN A 394 9.95 -18.13 -1.81
C ASN A 394 11.01 -17.05 -1.98
N THR A 395 11.52 -16.92 -3.19
CA THR A 395 12.35 -15.78 -3.61
C THR A 395 11.49 -14.69 -4.24
N ALA A 396 12.07 -13.50 -4.45
CA ALA A 396 11.41 -12.43 -5.22
C ALA A 396 10.91 -12.91 -6.60
N LEU A 397 11.61 -13.86 -7.24
CA LEU A 397 11.19 -14.45 -8.50
C LEU A 397 9.95 -15.35 -8.36
N HIS A 398 9.81 -16.10 -7.27
CA HIS A 398 8.59 -16.86 -6.98
C HIS A 398 7.40 -15.93 -6.82
N LEU A 399 7.56 -14.84 -6.04
CA LEU A 399 6.50 -13.86 -5.83
C LEU A 399 6.11 -13.14 -7.13
N ALA A 400 7.06 -12.86 -8.03
CA ALA A 400 6.75 -12.25 -9.32
C ALA A 400 5.86 -13.14 -10.20
N VAL A 401 6.06 -14.46 -10.15
CA VAL A 401 5.18 -15.44 -10.81
C VAL A 401 3.83 -15.53 -10.08
N GLU A 402 3.82 -15.44 -8.75
CA GLU A 402 2.59 -15.43 -7.96
C GLU A 402 1.73 -14.17 -8.21
N VAL A 403 2.35 -13.02 -8.47
CA VAL A 403 1.67 -11.76 -8.75
C VAL A 403 1.24 -11.61 -10.22
N GLU A 404 1.78 -12.46 -11.11
CA GLU A 404 1.48 -12.50 -12.55
C GLU A 404 1.87 -11.23 -13.30
N ASP A 405 2.89 -10.51 -12.80
CA ASP A 405 3.35 -9.27 -13.40
C ASP A 405 4.58 -9.50 -14.29
N LEU A 406 4.34 -9.52 -15.60
CA LEU A 406 5.39 -9.74 -16.61
C LEU A 406 6.51 -8.69 -16.54
N HIS A 407 6.22 -7.43 -16.17
CA HIS A 407 7.23 -6.38 -16.13
C HIS A 407 8.20 -6.58 -14.96
N ILE A 408 7.66 -6.82 -13.77
CA ILE A 408 8.45 -7.10 -12.55
C ILE A 408 9.28 -8.36 -12.74
N PHE A 409 8.66 -9.40 -13.29
CA PHE A 409 9.32 -10.64 -13.64
C PHE A 409 10.48 -10.41 -14.63
N CYS A 410 10.28 -9.60 -15.67
CA CYS A 410 11.34 -9.27 -16.64
C CYS A 410 12.48 -8.43 -16.02
N TYR A 411 12.19 -7.53 -15.07
CA TYR A 411 13.22 -6.79 -14.35
C TYR A 411 14.13 -7.73 -13.54
N LEU A 412 13.56 -8.69 -12.83
CA LEU A 412 14.31 -9.71 -12.08
C LEU A 412 15.15 -10.59 -13.01
N LEU A 413 14.53 -11.13 -14.08
CA LEU A 413 15.23 -12.00 -15.02
C LEU A 413 16.40 -11.33 -15.74
N ARG A 414 16.30 -10.02 -15.97
CA ARG A 414 17.35 -9.24 -16.63
C ARG A 414 18.66 -9.26 -15.85
N ASN A 415 18.61 -9.41 -14.52
CA ASN A 415 19.81 -9.58 -13.73
C ASN A 415 20.26 -11.06 -13.75
N PRO A 416 21.46 -11.39 -14.27
CA PRO A 416 21.92 -12.77 -14.36
C PRO A 416 22.18 -13.43 -13.00
N LYS A 417 22.38 -12.64 -11.94
CA LYS A 417 22.60 -13.13 -10.56
C LYS A 417 21.34 -13.70 -9.92
N VAL A 418 20.15 -13.42 -10.47
CA VAL A 418 18.90 -14.04 -10.01
C VAL A 418 18.87 -15.52 -10.40
N LEU A 419 18.76 -16.40 -9.41
CA LEU A 419 18.74 -17.84 -9.55
C LEU A 419 17.34 -18.32 -9.97
N LEU A 420 17.30 -19.15 -11.02
CA LEU A 420 16.05 -19.60 -11.64
C LEU A 420 15.45 -20.85 -10.99
N ASN A 421 16.29 -21.64 -10.31
CA ASN A 421 15.95 -22.99 -9.86
C ASN A 421 15.96 -23.13 -8.33
N VAL A 422 15.82 -22.01 -7.61
CA VAL A 422 15.65 -22.03 -6.15
C VAL A 422 14.30 -22.69 -5.84
N ARG A 423 14.27 -23.51 -4.80
CA ARG A 423 13.05 -24.19 -4.36
C ARG A 423 12.49 -23.52 -3.11
N ASN A 424 11.18 -23.34 -3.07
CA ASN A 424 10.48 -22.92 -1.87
C ASN A 424 10.25 -24.10 -0.90
N ASN A 425 9.58 -23.86 0.23
CA ASN A 425 9.31 -24.91 1.23
C ASN A 425 8.29 -25.96 0.75
N LYS A 426 7.67 -25.76 -0.42
CA LYS A 426 6.84 -26.74 -1.11
C LYS A 426 7.62 -27.49 -2.20
N ASP A 427 8.95 -27.34 -2.24
CA ASP A 427 9.86 -27.87 -3.26
C ASP A 427 9.56 -27.43 -4.70
N GLN A 428 8.79 -26.35 -4.85
CA GLN A 428 8.44 -25.78 -6.15
C GLN A 428 9.50 -24.76 -6.57
N THR A 429 9.91 -24.83 -7.83
CA THR A 429 10.66 -23.74 -8.49
C THR A 429 9.69 -22.69 -9.05
N PRO A 430 10.17 -21.50 -9.44
CA PRO A 430 9.34 -20.52 -10.14
C PRO A 430 8.69 -21.08 -11.41
N LEU A 431 9.37 -22.00 -12.11
CA LEU A 431 8.83 -22.66 -13.31
C LEU A 431 7.67 -23.62 -12.97
N ASP A 432 7.77 -24.34 -11.86
CA ASP A 432 6.68 -25.22 -11.37
C ASP A 432 5.46 -24.40 -10.97
N LEU A 433 5.67 -23.26 -10.30
CA LEU A 433 4.62 -22.33 -9.92
C LEU A 433 3.91 -21.77 -11.16
N ALA A 434 4.68 -21.30 -12.16
CA ALA A 434 4.14 -20.77 -13.41
C ALA A 434 3.32 -21.83 -14.17
N ARG A 435 3.82 -23.07 -14.23
CA ARG A 435 3.11 -24.18 -14.88
C ARG A 435 1.76 -24.45 -14.23
N ASN A 436 1.71 -24.51 -12.90
CA ASN A 436 0.47 -24.78 -12.18
C ASN A 436 -0.60 -23.72 -12.47
N LYS A 437 -0.18 -22.45 -12.58
CA LYS A 437 -1.07 -21.35 -12.98
C LYS A 437 -1.55 -21.43 -14.42
N THR A 438 -0.66 -21.73 -15.36
CA THR A 438 -1.05 -21.90 -16.78
C THR A 438 -2.01 -23.07 -17.04
N LEU A 439 -2.10 -24.03 -16.12
CA LEU A 439 -3.04 -25.15 -16.20
C LEU A 439 -4.43 -24.78 -15.67
N THR A 440 -4.50 -23.77 -14.81
CA THR A 440 -5.74 -23.29 -14.17
C THR A 440 -6.41 -22.15 -14.92
N ASP A 441 -5.69 -21.35 -15.72
CA ASP A 441 -6.26 -20.17 -16.40
C ASP A 441 -6.44 -20.34 -17.93
N PHE A 442 -7.42 -19.65 -18.50
CA PHE A 442 -7.73 -19.67 -19.94
C PHE A 442 -6.55 -19.21 -20.76
N SER A 443 -5.89 -20.15 -21.43
CA SER A 443 -4.82 -19.85 -22.37
C SER A 443 -5.33 -19.08 -23.60
N TYR A 444 -5.49 -17.77 -23.49
CA TYR A 444 -5.29 -16.89 -24.62
C TYR A 444 -3.79 -16.88 -24.95
N VAL A 445 -3.48 -16.68 -26.23
CA VAL A 445 -2.09 -16.65 -26.72
C VAL A 445 -1.27 -15.49 -26.10
N LEU A 446 -1.93 -14.55 -25.42
CA LEU A 446 -1.36 -13.34 -24.80
C LEU A 446 -1.53 -13.23 -23.26
N ASN A 447 -1.78 -14.31 -22.51
CA ASN A 447 -1.83 -14.20 -21.04
C ASN A 447 -0.41 -14.04 -20.44
N PRO A 448 -0.22 -13.12 -19.47
CA PRO A 448 1.08 -12.88 -18.83
C PRO A 448 1.62 -14.14 -18.16
N GLU A 449 0.77 -15.03 -17.64
CA GLU A 449 1.19 -16.31 -17.06
C GLU A 449 1.89 -17.22 -18.07
N ASN A 450 1.35 -17.31 -19.28
CA ASN A 450 1.91 -18.14 -20.34
C ASN A 450 3.20 -17.52 -20.87
N ALA A 451 3.27 -16.18 -20.92
CA ALA A 451 4.49 -15.45 -21.23
C ALA A 451 5.59 -15.74 -20.19
N ILE A 452 5.26 -15.67 -18.89
CA ILE A 452 6.15 -15.98 -17.77
C ILE A 452 6.62 -17.45 -17.82
N TYR A 453 5.72 -18.39 -18.04
CA TYR A 453 6.07 -19.81 -18.16
C TYR A 453 6.98 -20.09 -19.36
N LYS A 454 6.62 -19.59 -20.55
CA LYS A 454 7.42 -19.75 -21.77
C LYS A 454 8.81 -19.14 -21.60
N THR A 455 8.88 -17.92 -21.07
CA THR A 455 10.16 -17.23 -20.85
C THR A 455 11.04 -17.96 -19.86
N LEU A 456 10.52 -18.45 -18.73
CA LEU A 456 11.27 -19.30 -17.78
C LEU A 456 11.83 -20.56 -18.46
N ARG A 457 11.01 -21.24 -19.26
CA ARG A 457 11.43 -22.42 -20.02
C ARG A 457 12.53 -22.06 -21.04
N ASP A 458 12.36 -20.97 -21.77
CA ASP A 458 13.26 -20.55 -22.84
C ASP A 458 14.62 -20.05 -22.28
N VAL A 459 14.65 -19.44 -21.08
CA VAL A 459 15.91 -19.14 -20.38
C VAL A 459 16.58 -20.40 -19.82
N GLY A 460 15.89 -21.54 -19.75
CA GLY A 460 16.43 -22.81 -19.26
C GLY A 460 16.21 -23.09 -17.78
N ALA A 461 15.18 -22.49 -17.17
CA ALA A 461 14.75 -22.91 -15.85
C ALA A 461 14.36 -24.40 -15.88
N ARG A 462 14.62 -25.11 -14.79
CA ARG A 462 14.35 -26.54 -14.65
C ARG A 462 13.29 -26.75 -13.58
N HIS A 463 12.42 -27.73 -13.78
CA HIS A 463 11.48 -28.16 -12.76
C HIS A 463 12.20 -28.65 -11.51
N GLY A 464 11.60 -28.43 -10.36
CA GLY A 464 12.03 -29.01 -9.10
C GLY A 464 11.89 -30.53 -9.11
N SER A 465 12.50 -31.19 -8.13
CA SER A 465 12.33 -32.63 -7.89
C SER A 465 10.90 -33.03 -7.53
N PHE A 466 9.89 -32.15 -7.62
CA PHE A 466 8.48 -32.51 -7.47
C PHE A 466 8.01 -33.58 -8.47
N PHE A 467 8.70 -33.74 -9.62
CA PHE A 467 8.50 -34.91 -10.49
C PHE A 467 8.81 -36.24 -9.78
N GLN A 468 9.65 -36.19 -8.76
CA GLN A 468 10.06 -37.26 -7.87
C GLN A 468 9.03 -37.51 -6.74
N ASP A 469 8.04 -36.65 -6.50
CA ASP A 469 6.97 -36.90 -5.51
C ASP A 469 5.87 -37.85 -6.02
N HIS A 470 5.62 -37.88 -7.33
CA HIS A 470 4.87 -39.00 -7.93
C HIS A 470 5.61 -40.32 -7.66
N VAL A 471 6.95 -40.28 -7.74
CA VAL A 471 7.85 -41.40 -7.39
C VAL A 471 7.88 -41.63 -5.86
N GLN A 472 7.68 -40.60 -5.03
CA GLN A 472 7.67 -40.70 -3.56
C GLN A 472 6.35 -41.28 -3.02
N HIS A 473 5.21 -40.96 -3.63
CA HIS A 473 3.94 -41.66 -3.38
C HIS A 473 4.01 -43.12 -3.82
N LEU A 474 4.61 -43.41 -4.99
CA LEU A 474 4.93 -44.78 -5.42
C LEU A 474 5.86 -45.48 -4.42
N CYS A 475 6.87 -44.79 -3.88
CA CYS A 475 7.76 -45.31 -2.83
C CYS A 475 7.05 -45.53 -1.49
N ILE A 476 6.17 -44.64 -1.04
CA ILE A 476 5.40 -44.79 0.21
C ILE A 476 4.38 -45.93 0.07
N GLN A 477 3.76 -46.06 -1.10
CA GLN A 477 2.85 -47.15 -1.42
C GLN A 477 3.59 -48.49 -1.48
N ASN A 478 4.79 -48.52 -2.08
CA ASN A 478 5.69 -49.68 -2.05
C ASN A 478 6.23 -49.99 -0.64
N GLN A 479 6.52 -48.99 0.19
CA GLN A 479 6.92 -49.19 1.58
C GLN A 479 5.78 -49.77 2.42
N LEU A 480 4.54 -49.32 2.20
CA LEU A 480 3.35 -49.86 2.85
C LEU A 480 2.96 -51.26 2.35
N SER A 481 3.22 -51.61 1.08
CA SER A 481 3.06 -52.99 0.58
C SER A 481 4.13 -53.90 1.17
N ASN A 482 5.40 -53.49 1.15
CA ASN A 482 6.49 -54.28 1.74
C ASN A 482 6.27 -54.53 3.25
N LEU A 483 5.74 -53.56 3.99
CA LEU A 483 5.38 -53.73 5.41
C LEU A 483 4.19 -54.67 5.62
N LYS A 484 3.24 -54.77 4.67
CA LYS A 484 2.16 -55.77 4.69
C LYS A 484 2.68 -57.17 4.37
N ASP A 485 3.62 -57.27 3.42
CA ASP A 485 4.26 -58.54 3.08
C ASP A 485 5.11 -59.07 4.25
N GLU A 486 5.74 -58.18 5.01
CA GLU A 486 6.40 -58.53 6.27
C GLU A 486 5.44 -58.90 7.40
N ASP A 487 4.22 -58.34 7.44
CA ASP A 487 3.19 -58.74 8.42
C ASP A 487 2.69 -60.16 8.14
N ASN A 488 2.46 -60.51 6.86
CA ASN A 488 2.13 -61.88 6.44
C ASN A 488 3.24 -62.89 6.81
N LYS A 489 4.52 -62.51 6.63
CA LYS A 489 5.66 -63.35 7.03
C LYS A 489 5.79 -63.48 8.56
N SER A 490 5.47 -62.44 9.33
CA SER A 490 5.48 -62.53 10.80
C SER A 490 4.33 -63.38 11.35
N GLU A 491 3.15 -63.37 10.70
CA GLU A 491 2.04 -64.26 11.06
C GLU A 491 2.37 -65.74 10.77
N GLU A 492 3.05 -66.05 9.65
CA GLU A 492 3.57 -67.40 9.38
C GLU A 492 4.62 -67.87 10.42
N VAL A 493 5.45 -66.96 10.92
CA VAL A 493 6.47 -67.25 11.96
C VAL A 493 5.85 -67.41 13.36
N ASP A 494 4.80 -66.65 13.68
CA ASP A 494 4.06 -66.81 14.94
C ASP A 494 3.21 -68.10 14.97
N ASP A 495 2.67 -68.53 13.83
CA ASP A 495 2.02 -69.83 13.71
C ASP A 495 3.02 -71.00 13.81
N LEU A 496 4.26 -70.83 13.32
CA LEU A 496 5.37 -71.76 13.54
C LEU A 496 5.83 -71.81 15.01
N LYS A 497 5.84 -70.66 15.72
CA LYS A 497 6.19 -70.59 17.16
C LYS A 497 5.09 -71.19 18.04
N LYS A 498 3.80 -71.08 17.68
CA LYS A 498 2.69 -71.80 18.36
C LYS A 498 2.80 -73.31 18.19
N HIS A 499 3.36 -73.80 17.08
CA HIS A 499 3.65 -75.21 16.89
C HIS A 499 4.86 -75.69 17.73
N LYS A 500 5.89 -74.87 17.91
CA LYS A 500 7.06 -75.19 18.75
C LYS A 500 6.83 -75.06 20.26
N LYS A 501 5.83 -74.29 20.71
CA LYS A 501 5.44 -74.19 22.14
C LYS A 501 4.80 -75.47 22.72
N LYS A 502 4.63 -76.52 21.92
CA LYS A 502 4.22 -77.86 22.37
C LYS A 502 5.38 -78.80 22.71
N GLU A 503 6.62 -78.42 22.39
CA GLU A 503 7.84 -79.12 22.80
C GLU A 503 8.56 -78.21 23.80
N GLY A 504 8.52 -78.58 25.08
CA GLY A 504 8.95 -77.71 26.17
C GLY A 504 10.46 -77.44 26.16
N GLU A 505 10.85 -76.22 25.80
CA GLU A 505 12.16 -75.66 26.10
C GLU A 505 12.00 -74.24 26.70
N GLU A 506 12.33 -74.13 27.98
CA GLU A 506 12.46 -72.88 28.73
C GLU A 506 13.86 -72.29 28.48
N ASN A 507 13.95 -71.30 27.58
CA ASN A 507 14.97 -70.24 27.58
C ASN A 507 14.64 -69.22 26.49
N GLN A 508 13.71 -68.30 26.76
CA GLN A 508 13.26 -67.28 25.79
C GLN A 508 12.88 -65.96 26.49
N SER A 509 13.80 -65.32 27.21
CA SER A 509 13.57 -63.96 27.77
C SER A 509 14.29 -62.85 27.01
N GLU A 510 15.53 -63.07 26.54
CA GLU A 510 16.29 -62.02 25.82
C GLU A 510 15.91 -61.88 24.33
N GLU A 511 15.62 -62.98 23.64
CA GLU A 511 15.15 -62.95 22.23
C GLU A 511 13.74 -62.34 22.09
N VAL A 512 12.91 -62.46 23.14
CA VAL A 512 11.56 -61.88 23.18
C VAL A 512 11.63 -60.37 23.34
N ASP A 513 12.53 -59.87 24.20
CA ASP A 513 12.75 -58.43 24.40
C ASP A 513 13.32 -57.71 23.16
N GLU A 514 14.22 -58.36 22.41
CA GLU A 514 14.76 -57.79 21.17
C GLU A 514 13.72 -57.79 20.03
N PHE A 515 12.90 -58.85 19.97
CA PHE A 515 11.76 -58.93 19.05
C PHE A 515 10.68 -57.89 19.37
N GLU A 516 10.36 -57.65 20.65
CA GLU A 516 9.44 -56.59 21.07
C GLU A 516 9.95 -55.19 20.70
N LYS A 517 11.25 -54.92 20.88
CA LYS A 517 11.87 -53.65 20.45
C LYS A 517 11.81 -53.47 18.92
N HIS A 518 12.03 -54.52 18.14
CA HIS A 518 11.92 -54.48 16.69
C HIS A 518 10.47 -54.21 16.23
N THR A 519 9.49 -54.85 16.90
CA THR A 519 8.06 -54.71 16.62
C THR A 519 7.55 -53.31 16.96
N GLN A 520 7.95 -52.75 18.11
CA GLN A 520 7.66 -51.36 18.49
C GLN A 520 8.25 -50.33 17.50
N LYS A 521 9.47 -50.57 17.01
CA LYS A 521 10.13 -49.70 16.00
C LYS A 521 9.42 -49.78 14.64
N LYS A 522 8.95 -50.97 14.23
CA LYS A 522 8.16 -51.19 13.01
C LYS A 522 6.79 -50.49 13.11
N ASP A 523 6.11 -50.60 14.24
CA ASP A 523 4.82 -49.94 14.49
C ASP A 523 4.92 -48.42 14.51
N LYS A 524 6.01 -47.88 15.08
CA LYS A 524 6.29 -46.44 15.05
C LYS A 524 6.46 -45.92 13.62
N LYS A 525 7.23 -46.63 12.78
CA LYS A 525 7.40 -46.31 11.35
C LYS A 525 6.08 -46.43 10.57
N LYS A 526 5.28 -47.46 10.83
CA LYS A 526 3.97 -47.69 10.21
C LYS A 526 2.96 -46.59 10.57
N LYS A 527 2.94 -46.14 11.83
CA LYS A 527 2.13 -45.01 12.30
C LYS A 527 2.55 -43.69 11.63
N GLU A 528 3.85 -43.43 11.52
CA GLU A 528 4.36 -42.23 10.85
C GLU A 528 4.01 -42.21 9.36
N ALA A 529 4.19 -43.34 8.65
CA ALA A 529 3.81 -43.48 7.24
C ALA A 529 2.30 -43.29 7.02
N LYS A 530 1.46 -43.87 7.89
CA LYS A 530 -0.01 -43.66 7.85
C LYS A 530 -0.39 -42.20 8.09
N ARG A 531 0.30 -41.50 9.01
CA ARG A 531 0.06 -40.07 9.27
C ARG A 531 0.40 -39.20 8.05
N LYS A 532 1.58 -39.42 7.45
CA LYS A 532 2.02 -38.73 6.22
C LYS A 532 1.05 -38.98 5.06
N LYS A 533 0.54 -40.22 4.91
CA LYS A 533 -0.47 -40.56 3.92
C LYS A 533 -1.78 -39.78 4.12
N LYS A 534 -2.29 -39.73 5.35
CA LYS A 534 -3.54 -39.01 5.67
C LYS A 534 -3.42 -37.50 5.45
N GLU A 535 -2.28 -36.92 5.76
CA GLU A 535 -1.99 -35.50 5.53
C GLU A 535 -1.90 -35.18 4.03
N TYR A 536 -1.25 -36.05 3.25
CA TYR A 536 -1.22 -35.97 1.80
C TYR A 536 -2.62 -36.10 1.16
N GLU A 537 -3.44 -37.06 1.62
CA GLU A 537 -4.82 -37.23 1.15
C GLU A 537 -5.68 -35.99 1.44
N LYS A 538 -5.59 -35.44 2.66
CA LYS A 538 -6.32 -34.21 3.02
C LYS A 538 -5.91 -33.02 2.16
N LYS A 539 -4.61 -32.88 1.88
CA LYS A 539 -4.10 -31.83 0.98
C LYS A 539 -4.59 -32.04 -0.45
N LYS A 540 -4.53 -33.28 -0.96
CA LYS A 540 -5.04 -33.65 -2.27
C LYS A 540 -6.54 -33.38 -2.43
N ASP A 541 -7.34 -33.64 -1.39
CA ASP A 541 -8.77 -33.36 -1.39
C ASP A 541 -9.06 -31.85 -1.39
N ALA A 542 -8.31 -31.05 -0.62
CA ALA A 542 -8.41 -29.59 -0.63
C ALA A 542 -8.00 -28.99 -2.00
N ASP A 543 -6.90 -29.47 -2.56
CA ASP A 543 -6.42 -29.07 -3.90
C ASP A 543 -7.43 -29.48 -4.99
N ARG A 544 -8.05 -30.67 -4.88
CA ARG A 544 -9.11 -31.12 -5.79
C ARG A 544 -10.33 -30.20 -5.73
N LYS A 545 -10.79 -29.85 -4.53
CA LYS A 545 -11.96 -28.96 -4.36
C LYS A 545 -11.69 -27.57 -4.94
N LYS A 546 -10.51 -27.00 -4.67
CA LYS A 546 -10.10 -25.71 -5.24
C LYS A 546 -10.04 -25.77 -6.78
N LYS A 547 -9.52 -26.85 -7.33
CA LYS A 547 -9.47 -27.08 -8.78
C LYS A 547 -10.87 -27.20 -9.40
N GLU A 548 -11.81 -27.86 -8.74
CA GLU A 548 -13.21 -27.94 -9.19
C GLU A 548 -13.89 -26.57 -9.22
N ASP A 549 -13.67 -25.75 -8.18
CA ASP A 549 -14.21 -24.38 -8.11
C ASP A 549 -13.62 -23.48 -9.23
N GLU A 550 -12.31 -23.60 -9.50
CA GLU A 550 -11.63 -22.91 -10.59
C GLU A 550 -12.12 -23.39 -11.97
N GLU A 551 -12.24 -24.71 -12.21
CA GLU A 551 -12.76 -25.27 -13.47
C GLU A 551 -14.20 -24.82 -13.78
N LYS A 552 -15.02 -24.62 -12.74
CA LYS A 552 -16.39 -24.11 -12.88
C LYS A 552 -16.38 -22.63 -13.28
N LYS A 553 -15.64 -21.80 -12.54
CA LYS A 553 -15.45 -20.38 -12.87
C LYS A 553 -14.93 -20.22 -14.31
N ASP A 554 -14.02 -21.12 -14.68
CA ASP A 554 -13.49 -21.18 -16.02
C ASP A 554 -14.61 -21.41 -17.04
N SER A 555 -15.33 -22.53 -16.92
CA SER A 555 -16.41 -22.89 -17.84
C SER A 555 -17.39 -21.75 -18.09
N ASP A 556 -17.72 -20.98 -17.04
CA ASP A 556 -18.63 -19.84 -17.12
C ASP A 556 -18.01 -18.69 -17.94
N GLN A 557 -16.76 -18.30 -17.65
CA GLN A 557 -16.05 -17.25 -18.40
C GLN A 557 -15.83 -17.61 -19.87
N LEU A 558 -15.57 -18.89 -20.21
CA LEU A 558 -15.48 -19.34 -21.60
C LEU A 558 -16.80 -19.14 -22.33
N THR A 559 -17.91 -19.49 -21.66
CA THR A 559 -19.24 -19.40 -22.23
C THR A 559 -19.57 -17.94 -22.55
N ASP A 560 -19.27 -17.01 -21.65
CA ASP A 560 -19.47 -15.58 -21.90
C ASP A 560 -18.57 -15.05 -23.01
N SER A 561 -17.29 -15.44 -23.03
CA SER A 561 -16.35 -15.06 -24.10
C SER A 561 -16.80 -15.57 -25.47
N THR A 562 -17.33 -16.80 -25.55
CA THR A 562 -17.88 -17.36 -26.80
C THR A 562 -19.12 -16.62 -27.28
N ARG A 563 -19.97 -16.11 -26.38
CA ARG A 563 -21.14 -15.30 -26.75
C ARG A 563 -20.70 -14.00 -27.41
N THR A 564 -19.79 -13.26 -26.77
CA THR A 564 -19.31 -11.97 -27.30
C THR A 564 -18.58 -12.13 -28.64
N LEU A 565 -17.67 -13.10 -28.75
CA LEU A 565 -16.97 -13.37 -30.02
C LEU A 565 -17.91 -13.93 -31.09
N GLY A 566 -18.93 -14.70 -30.68
CA GLY A 566 -19.95 -15.24 -31.58
C GLY A 566 -20.75 -14.14 -32.26
N LEU A 567 -21.12 -13.09 -31.53
CA LEU A 567 -21.78 -11.91 -32.09
C LEU A 567 -20.91 -11.24 -33.17
N GLY A 568 -19.62 -11.03 -32.91
CA GLY A 568 -18.69 -10.46 -33.87
C GLY A 568 -18.52 -11.32 -35.14
N SER A 569 -18.39 -12.64 -34.97
CA SER A 569 -18.29 -13.59 -36.08
C SER A 569 -19.55 -13.61 -36.94
N VAL A 570 -20.73 -13.61 -36.33
CA VAL A 570 -22.01 -13.56 -37.06
C VAL A 570 -22.15 -12.23 -37.80
N LEU A 571 -21.76 -11.10 -37.21
CA LEU A 571 -21.76 -9.80 -37.87
C LEU A 571 -20.86 -9.78 -39.12
N ILE A 572 -19.68 -10.39 -39.06
CA ILE A 572 -18.82 -10.50 -40.24
C ILE A 572 -19.49 -11.36 -41.33
N THR A 573 -20.13 -12.47 -40.94
CA THR A 573 -20.90 -13.32 -41.87
C THR A 573 -22.04 -12.55 -42.52
N THR A 574 -22.79 -11.73 -41.79
CA THR A 574 -23.91 -10.95 -42.35
C THR A 574 -23.42 -9.82 -43.25
N MET A 575 -22.35 -9.12 -42.87
CA MET A 575 -21.74 -8.07 -43.70
C MET A 575 -21.22 -8.63 -45.02
N THR A 576 -20.50 -9.75 -44.98
CA THR A 576 -19.95 -10.40 -46.18
C THR A 576 -21.05 -10.94 -47.09
N PHE A 577 -22.08 -11.57 -46.51
CA PHE A 577 -23.26 -12.04 -47.25
C PHE A 577 -24.03 -10.88 -47.91
N GLY A 578 -24.29 -9.80 -47.17
CA GLY A 578 -24.94 -8.61 -47.72
C GLY A 578 -24.14 -8.01 -48.88
N ALA A 579 -22.83 -7.85 -48.68
CA ALA A 579 -21.93 -7.29 -49.68
C ALA A 579 -21.90 -8.07 -51.00
N THR A 580 -22.16 -9.38 -51.02
CA THR A 580 -22.24 -10.12 -52.29
C THR A 580 -23.44 -9.75 -53.16
N PHE A 581 -24.57 -9.35 -52.54
CA PHE A 581 -25.82 -9.09 -53.27
C PHE A 581 -26.10 -7.60 -53.49
N THR A 582 -25.48 -6.71 -52.72
CA THR A 582 -25.71 -5.26 -52.82
C THR A 582 -24.87 -4.57 -53.90
N VAL A 583 -23.90 -5.26 -54.53
CA VAL A 583 -23.03 -4.60 -55.52
C VAL A 583 -23.75 -4.46 -56.86
N PRO A 584 -23.87 -3.23 -57.41
CA PRO A 584 -24.60 -3.01 -58.66
C PRO A 584 -23.90 -3.70 -59.84
N ALA A 585 -24.45 -4.83 -60.27
CA ALA A 585 -24.09 -5.44 -61.53
C ALA A 585 -24.61 -4.59 -62.69
N ALA A 586 -23.85 -3.59 -63.16
CA ALA A 586 -24.23 -2.84 -64.36
C ALA A 586 -24.22 -3.80 -65.57
N VAL A 587 -25.35 -4.34 -65.99
CA VAL A 587 -25.42 -5.34 -67.07
C VAL A 587 -25.02 -4.71 -68.42
N LYS A 588 -24.21 -5.41 -69.23
CA LYS A 588 -23.95 -5.02 -70.63
C LYS A 588 -25.26 -5.08 -71.44
N ALA A 589 -25.77 -3.93 -71.89
CA ALA A 589 -26.75 -3.89 -72.96
C ALA A 589 -26.04 -4.06 -74.31
N GLY A 590 -26.19 -5.21 -74.98
CA GLY A 590 -25.63 -5.41 -76.32
C GLY A 590 -25.86 -6.82 -76.91
N ASN A 591 -26.37 -6.83 -78.15
CA ASN A 591 -26.71 -8.01 -78.97
C ASN A 591 -25.49 -8.87 -79.36
N SER A 592 -24.94 -9.61 -78.40
CA SER A 592 -24.07 -10.76 -78.64
C SER A 592 -24.47 -11.87 -77.65
N SER A 593 -24.10 -13.13 -77.91
CA SER A 593 -24.47 -14.29 -77.07
C SER A 593 -24.09 -14.21 -75.58
N ASN A 594 -23.42 -13.14 -75.15
CA ASN A 594 -23.07 -12.83 -73.76
C ASN A 594 -23.84 -11.62 -73.16
N GLY A 595 -24.93 -11.17 -73.82
CA GLY A 595 -25.83 -10.12 -73.35
C GLY A 595 -26.56 -10.53 -72.07
N GLY A 596 -26.04 -10.08 -70.92
CA GLY A 596 -26.47 -10.49 -69.58
C GLY A 596 -25.35 -10.44 -68.55
N THR A 597 -24.09 -10.36 -68.99
CA THR A 597 -22.94 -10.30 -68.08
C THR A 597 -22.77 -8.91 -67.47
N ALA A 598 -22.56 -8.84 -66.14
CA ALA A 598 -22.26 -7.60 -65.42
C ALA A 598 -20.95 -6.96 -65.91
N ARG A 599 -20.97 -5.67 -66.27
CA ARG A 599 -19.85 -4.86 -66.79
C ARG A 599 -18.66 -4.83 -65.83
N LEU A 600 -18.92 -4.86 -64.52
CA LEU A 600 -17.90 -4.91 -63.48
C LEU A 600 -17.17 -6.27 -63.40
N PHE A 601 -17.79 -7.37 -63.85
CA PHE A 601 -17.19 -8.72 -63.83
C PHE A 601 -15.95 -8.86 -64.72
N SER A 602 -15.79 -7.96 -65.70
CA SER A 602 -14.61 -7.90 -66.56
C SER A 602 -13.38 -7.28 -65.89
N THR A 603 -13.54 -6.65 -64.72
CA THR A 603 -12.42 -6.04 -64.00
C THR A 603 -11.83 -7.02 -62.99
N TRP A 604 -10.51 -7.24 -63.06
CA TRP A 604 -9.80 -8.12 -62.14
C TRP A 604 -10.03 -7.72 -60.66
N HIS A 605 -10.16 -6.43 -60.37
CA HIS A 605 -10.43 -5.93 -59.02
C HIS A 605 -11.77 -6.45 -58.45
N PHE A 606 -12.81 -6.57 -59.28
CA PHE A 606 -14.14 -7.01 -58.85
C PHE A 606 -14.19 -8.52 -58.59
N ASN A 607 -13.56 -9.31 -59.46
CA ASN A 607 -13.43 -10.75 -59.27
C ASN A 607 -12.59 -11.06 -58.01
N GLY A 608 -11.58 -10.23 -57.71
CA GLY A 608 -10.78 -10.32 -56.48
C GLY A 608 -11.59 -9.98 -55.24
N PHE A 609 -12.39 -8.90 -55.29
CA PHE A 609 -13.33 -8.54 -54.23
C PHE A 609 -14.26 -9.70 -53.88
N LEU A 610 -14.89 -10.31 -54.89
CA LEU A 610 -15.85 -11.41 -54.68
C LEU A 610 -15.18 -12.64 -54.06
N ALA A 611 -13.98 -13.00 -54.50
CA ALA A 611 -13.22 -14.12 -53.96
C ALA A 611 -12.84 -13.90 -52.47
N VAL A 612 -12.25 -12.74 -52.15
CA VAL A 612 -11.81 -12.39 -50.79
C VAL A 612 -13.01 -12.30 -49.84
N ASN A 613 -14.13 -11.74 -50.29
CA ASN A 613 -15.36 -11.66 -49.52
C ASN A 613 -15.97 -13.05 -49.23
N THR A 614 -15.83 -13.98 -50.18
CA THR A 614 -16.24 -15.38 -49.99
C THR A 614 -15.36 -16.10 -48.96
N PHE A 615 -14.04 -15.87 -48.98
CA PHE A 615 -13.15 -16.41 -47.95
C PHE A 615 -13.44 -15.84 -46.57
N ALA A 616 -13.70 -14.53 -46.47
CA ALA A 616 -14.13 -13.90 -45.22
C ALA A 616 -15.40 -14.61 -44.68
N PHE A 617 -16.42 -14.79 -45.52
CA PHE A 617 -17.64 -15.51 -45.16
C PHE A 617 -17.36 -16.93 -44.64
N LEU A 618 -16.57 -17.73 -45.35
CA LEU A 618 -16.27 -19.12 -44.97
C LEU A 618 -15.53 -19.23 -43.64
N PHE A 619 -14.47 -18.44 -43.43
CA PHE A 619 -13.72 -18.45 -42.18
C PHE A 619 -14.57 -17.92 -41.01
N SER A 620 -15.46 -16.95 -41.27
CA SER A 620 -16.43 -16.48 -40.27
C SER A 620 -17.43 -17.57 -39.90
N LEU A 621 -17.91 -18.35 -40.87
CA LEU A 621 -18.81 -19.46 -40.60
C LEU A 621 -18.14 -20.56 -39.76
N ILE A 622 -16.89 -20.92 -40.08
CA ILE A 622 -16.09 -21.87 -39.30
C ILE A 622 -15.88 -21.35 -37.88
N ALA A 623 -15.58 -20.05 -37.72
CA ALA A 623 -15.44 -19.41 -36.42
C ALA A 623 -16.74 -19.50 -35.61
N THR A 624 -17.89 -19.13 -36.20
CA THR A 624 -19.21 -19.18 -35.57
C THR A 624 -19.55 -20.60 -35.11
N VAL A 625 -19.40 -21.60 -35.98
CA VAL A 625 -19.70 -23.00 -35.63
C VAL A 625 -18.79 -23.48 -34.51
N GLY A 626 -17.48 -23.23 -34.57
CA GLY A 626 -16.59 -23.64 -33.49
C GLY A 626 -16.80 -22.88 -32.18
N LEU A 627 -17.26 -21.61 -32.21
CA LEU A 627 -17.65 -20.86 -31.00
C LEU A 627 -18.92 -21.44 -30.39
N MET A 628 -19.89 -21.88 -31.20
CA MET A 628 -21.06 -22.61 -30.71
C MET A 628 -20.63 -23.89 -29.99
N PHE A 629 -19.76 -24.71 -30.58
CA PHE A 629 -19.23 -25.92 -29.92
C PHE A 629 -18.42 -25.62 -28.66
N SER A 630 -17.68 -24.52 -28.64
CA SER A 630 -16.95 -24.06 -27.47
C SER A 630 -17.87 -23.55 -26.35
N GLY A 631 -19.04 -23.00 -26.67
CA GLY A 631 -19.99 -22.46 -25.70
C GLY A 631 -20.87 -23.51 -25.03
N MET A 632 -21.00 -24.71 -25.62
CA MET A 632 -21.84 -25.78 -25.06
C MET A 632 -21.21 -26.41 -23.82
N SER A 633 -21.88 -26.28 -22.67
CA SER A 633 -21.46 -26.86 -21.38
C SER A 633 -21.43 -28.40 -21.36
N MET A 634 -22.11 -29.07 -22.30
CA MET A 634 -22.17 -30.53 -22.41
C MET A 634 -20.86 -31.18 -22.91
N VAL A 635 -19.93 -30.39 -23.47
CA VAL A 635 -18.67 -30.88 -24.03
C VAL A 635 -17.53 -30.77 -23.00
N LYS A 636 -16.62 -31.75 -22.98
CA LYS A 636 -15.43 -31.72 -22.08
C LYS A 636 -14.65 -30.40 -22.24
N LEU A 637 -14.24 -29.79 -21.12
CA LEU A 637 -13.55 -28.49 -21.09
C LEU A 637 -12.30 -28.44 -21.99
N GLN A 638 -11.52 -29.52 -22.02
CA GLN A 638 -10.33 -29.64 -22.88
C GLN A 638 -10.66 -29.50 -24.37
N VAL A 639 -11.77 -30.11 -24.80
CA VAL A 639 -12.23 -30.10 -26.20
C VAL A 639 -12.82 -28.73 -26.54
N ARG A 640 -13.62 -28.16 -25.63
CA ARG A 640 -14.12 -26.78 -25.75
C ARG A 640 -12.97 -25.79 -25.95
N ARG A 641 -11.90 -25.89 -25.15
CA ARG A 641 -10.69 -25.05 -25.28
C ARG A 641 -10.04 -25.17 -26.66
N ASN A 642 -9.98 -26.36 -27.24
CA ASN A 642 -9.41 -26.54 -28.59
C ASN A 642 -10.27 -25.89 -29.68
N TYR A 643 -11.59 -26.08 -29.64
CA TYR A 643 -12.52 -25.41 -30.56
C TYR A 643 -12.46 -23.90 -30.41
N PHE A 644 -12.39 -23.39 -29.17
CA PHE A 644 -12.24 -21.96 -28.90
C PHE A 644 -11.01 -21.37 -29.58
N ARG A 645 -9.83 -21.99 -29.39
CA ARG A 645 -8.57 -21.53 -29.99
C ARG A 645 -8.65 -21.52 -31.51
N LEU A 646 -9.18 -22.60 -32.10
CA LEU A 646 -9.34 -22.69 -33.55
C LEU A 646 -10.29 -21.62 -34.09
N SER A 647 -11.44 -21.42 -33.43
CA SER A 647 -12.41 -20.40 -33.83
C SER A 647 -11.90 -18.98 -33.72
N VAL A 648 -11.17 -18.66 -32.65
CA VAL A 648 -10.54 -17.34 -32.49
C VAL A 648 -9.57 -17.11 -33.65
N LEU A 649 -8.72 -18.08 -33.99
CA LEU A 649 -7.82 -17.99 -35.14
C LEU A 649 -8.60 -17.77 -36.46
N SER A 650 -9.66 -18.54 -36.70
CA SER A 650 -10.51 -18.37 -37.89
C SER A 650 -11.22 -17.01 -37.93
N ALA A 651 -11.69 -16.48 -36.80
CA ALA A 651 -12.31 -15.17 -36.70
C ALA A 651 -11.31 -14.05 -37.04
N TRP A 652 -10.08 -14.15 -36.54
CA TRP A 652 -9.00 -13.22 -36.88
C TRP A 652 -8.70 -13.22 -38.38
N ILE A 653 -8.58 -14.41 -38.97
CA ILE A 653 -8.36 -14.57 -40.41
C ILE A 653 -9.53 -13.94 -41.19
N SER A 654 -10.78 -14.24 -40.82
CA SER A 654 -11.99 -13.67 -41.43
C SER A 654 -11.98 -12.14 -41.42
N LEU A 655 -11.59 -11.52 -40.30
CA LEU A 655 -11.48 -10.07 -40.18
C LEU A 655 -10.45 -9.49 -41.16
N THR A 656 -9.29 -10.14 -41.33
CA THR A 656 -8.29 -9.69 -42.32
C THR A 656 -8.85 -9.74 -43.74
N TYR A 657 -9.52 -10.83 -44.14
CA TYR A 657 -10.16 -10.92 -45.44
C TYR A 657 -11.25 -9.86 -45.62
N LEU A 658 -12.05 -9.56 -44.60
CA LEU A 658 -13.05 -8.49 -44.66
C LEU A 658 -12.42 -7.12 -44.90
N THR A 659 -11.34 -6.77 -44.20
CA THR A 659 -10.64 -5.48 -44.41
C THR A 659 -10.08 -5.34 -45.82
N VAL A 660 -9.59 -6.44 -46.38
CA VAL A 660 -9.06 -6.49 -47.75
C VAL A 660 -10.19 -6.41 -48.78
N ALA A 661 -11.32 -7.08 -48.53
CA ALA A 661 -12.51 -7.00 -49.36
C ALA A 661 -13.05 -5.56 -49.40
N PHE A 662 -13.11 -4.87 -48.26
CA PHE A 662 -13.46 -3.46 -48.23
C PHE A 662 -12.52 -2.60 -49.09
N GLY A 663 -11.20 -2.79 -48.97
CA GLY A 663 -10.22 -2.07 -49.79
C GLY A 663 -10.38 -2.30 -51.30
N LEU A 664 -10.59 -3.56 -51.71
CA LEU A 664 -10.85 -3.90 -53.12
C LEU A 664 -12.20 -3.37 -53.61
N GLY A 665 -13.24 -3.43 -52.80
CA GLY A 665 -14.57 -2.89 -53.13
C GLY A 665 -14.56 -1.37 -53.30
N VAL A 666 -13.82 -0.65 -52.45
CA VAL A 666 -13.62 0.80 -52.63
C VAL A 666 -12.86 1.09 -53.92
N ARG A 667 -11.84 0.28 -54.24
CA ARG A 667 -11.06 0.42 -55.46
C ARG A 667 -11.87 0.13 -56.72
N THR A 668 -12.76 -0.85 -56.72
CA THR A 668 -13.63 -1.13 -57.89
C THR A 668 -14.59 0.03 -58.17
N VAL A 669 -15.10 0.69 -57.12
CA VAL A 669 -16.05 1.80 -57.26
C VAL A 669 -15.35 3.12 -57.61
N LEU A 670 -14.20 3.44 -56.98
CA LEU A 670 -13.54 4.75 -57.11
C LEU A 670 -12.40 4.80 -58.14
N ALA A 671 -11.93 3.66 -58.66
CA ALA A 671 -10.85 3.62 -59.66
C ALA A 671 -11.00 4.60 -60.85
N PRO A 672 -12.20 4.81 -61.44
CA PRO A 672 -12.32 5.70 -62.58
C PRO A 672 -12.34 7.20 -62.25
N VAL A 673 -12.51 7.62 -60.99
CA VAL A 673 -12.76 9.03 -60.63
C VAL A 673 -11.69 9.62 -59.69
N GLY A 674 -10.95 8.79 -58.94
CA GLY A 674 -10.00 9.30 -57.95
C GLY A 674 -9.00 8.27 -57.42
N GLY A 675 -8.05 7.84 -58.27
CA GLY A 675 -7.04 6.84 -57.92
C GLY A 675 -6.20 7.17 -56.68
N MET A 676 -5.92 8.45 -56.39
CA MET A 676 -5.22 8.87 -55.17
C MET A 676 -6.03 8.59 -53.90
N VAL A 677 -7.34 8.86 -53.92
CA VAL A 677 -8.24 8.60 -52.78
C VAL A 677 -8.37 7.11 -52.53
N SER A 678 -8.46 6.29 -53.59
CA SER A 678 -8.49 4.82 -53.47
C SER A 678 -7.21 4.25 -52.84
N ASN A 679 -6.04 4.75 -53.23
CA ASN A 679 -4.76 4.30 -52.65
C ASN A 679 -4.63 4.72 -51.17
N LEU A 680 -5.09 5.91 -50.81
CA LEU A 680 -5.10 6.39 -49.43
C LEU A 680 -6.01 5.52 -48.53
N ILE A 681 -7.21 5.17 -49.00
CA ILE A 681 -8.14 4.32 -48.26
C ILE A 681 -7.55 2.91 -48.05
N LEU A 682 -6.87 2.36 -49.06
CA LEU A 682 -6.21 1.06 -48.94
C LEU A 682 -5.03 1.08 -47.93
N PHE A 683 -4.32 2.19 -47.83
CA PHE A 683 -3.30 2.37 -46.80
C PHE A 683 -3.93 2.45 -45.40
N LEU A 684 -5.01 3.23 -45.25
CA LEU A 684 -5.73 3.37 -43.98
C LEU A 684 -6.34 2.05 -43.49
N THR A 685 -6.80 1.16 -44.39
CA THR A 685 -7.35 -0.15 -44.00
C THR A 685 -6.30 -1.14 -43.51
N SER A 686 -5.01 -0.88 -43.73
CA SER A 686 -3.90 -1.69 -43.19
C SER A 686 -3.49 -1.30 -41.77
N LEU A 687 -3.85 -0.10 -41.30
CA LEU A 687 -3.52 0.37 -39.94
C LEU A 687 -4.15 -0.48 -38.82
N PRO A 688 -5.42 -0.92 -38.90
CA PRO A 688 -6.00 -1.84 -37.93
C PRO A 688 -5.22 -3.16 -37.81
N LEU A 689 -4.66 -3.68 -38.91
CA LEU A 689 -3.87 -4.91 -38.89
C LEU A 689 -2.55 -4.75 -38.12
N ILE A 690 -1.94 -3.57 -38.20
CA ILE A 690 -0.73 -3.23 -37.44
C ILE A 690 -1.07 -3.10 -35.95
N TYR A 691 -2.18 -2.42 -35.62
CA TYR A 691 -2.65 -2.25 -34.25
C TYR A 691 -2.83 -3.59 -33.53
N LEU A 692 -3.40 -4.59 -34.21
CA LEU A 692 -3.65 -5.93 -33.66
C LEU A 692 -2.38 -6.73 -33.34
N ASN A 693 -1.20 -6.29 -33.78
CA ASN A 693 0.08 -6.92 -33.43
C ASN A 693 0.86 -6.16 -32.35
N LEU A 694 0.40 -4.98 -31.93
CA LEU A 694 1.13 -4.17 -30.95
C LEU A 694 1.33 -4.90 -29.63
N ASP A 695 0.32 -5.64 -29.16
CA ASP A 695 0.41 -6.41 -27.92
C ASP A 695 1.48 -7.51 -28.01
N PHE A 696 1.54 -8.21 -29.15
CA PHE A 696 2.55 -9.23 -29.39
C PHE A 696 3.96 -8.61 -29.48
N ILE A 697 4.12 -7.49 -30.18
CA ILE A 697 5.39 -6.76 -30.29
C ILE A 697 5.82 -6.25 -28.91
N SER A 698 4.88 -5.77 -28.09
CA SER A 698 5.11 -5.32 -26.73
C SER A 698 5.64 -6.44 -25.83
N GLU A 699 4.97 -7.60 -25.82
CA GLU A 699 5.40 -8.79 -25.07
C GLU A 699 6.80 -9.25 -25.49
N MET A 700 7.07 -9.28 -26.79
CA MET A 700 8.41 -9.58 -27.31
C MET A 700 9.45 -8.54 -26.88
N GLY A 701 9.10 -7.25 -26.93
CA GLY A 701 9.98 -6.17 -26.50
C GLY A 701 10.38 -6.28 -25.03
N LEU A 702 9.43 -6.63 -24.16
CA LEU A 702 9.66 -6.85 -22.73
C LEU A 702 10.56 -8.05 -22.46
N THR A 703 10.31 -9.16 -23.14
CA THR A 703 11.02 -10.44 -22.92
C THR A 703 12.35 -10.53 -23.67
N TYR A 704 12.57 -9.71 -24.70
CA TYR A 704 13.78 -9.69 -25.51
C TYR A 704 15.04 -9.44 -24.67
N ARG A 705 15.04 -8.38 -23.85
CA ARG A 705 16.20 -8.00 -23.01
C ARG A 705 16.59 -9.08 -21.98
N PRO A 706 15.68 -9.62 -21.15
CA PRO A 706 16.06 -10.66 -20.20
C PRO A 706 16.55 -11.93 -20.90
N LEU A 707 15.92 -12.34 -22.02
CA LEU A 707 16.37 -13.49 -22.81
C LEU A 707 17.75 -13.25 -23.43
N SER A 708 18.01 -12.05 -23.97
CA SER A 708 19.28 -11.74 -24.62
C SER A 708 20.43 -11.72 -23.63
N VAL A 709 20.22 -11.24 -22.41
CA VAL A 709 21.23 -11.26 -21.33
C VAL A 709 21.56 -12.70 -20.90
N ARG A 710 20.57 -13.59 -20.80
CA ARG A 710 20.79 -14.96 -20.30
C ARG A 710 21.23 -15.99 -21.34
N ARG A 711 20.74 -15.88 -22.58
CA ARG A 711 20.98 -16.87 -23.66
C ARG A 711 21.70 -16.29 -24.88
N GLY A 712 21.89 -14.98 -24.93
CA GLY A 712 22.54 -14.27 -26.03
C GLY A 712 21.58 -13.90 -27.16
N HIS A 713 21.90 -12.80 -27.87
CA HIS A 713 21.07 -12.26 -28.96
C HIS A 713 20.76 -13.26 -30.08
N LYS A 714 21.73 -14.13 -30.45
CA LYS A 714 21.55 -15.12 -31.52
C LYS A 714 20.41 -16.11 -31.22
N PHE A 715 20.28 -16.54 -29.96
CA PHE A 715 19.20 -17.44 -29.54
C PHE A 715 17.84 -16.75 -29.66
N VAL A 716 17.76 -15.51 -29.17
CA VAL A 716 16.52 -14.71 -29.20
C VAL A 716 16.05 -14.47 -30.63
N CYS A 717 16.95 -14.08 -31.53
CA CYS A 717 16.62 -13.91 -32.95
C CYS A 717 16.10 -15.22 -33.57
N ARG A 718 16.72 -16.37 -33.27
CA ARG A 718 16.26 -17.67 -33.76
C ARG A 718 14.88 -18.07 -33.25
N LEU A 719 14.54 -17.67 -32.02
CA LEU A 719 13.23 -17.93 -31.43
C LEU A 719 12.15 -17.01 -32.03
N PHE A 720 12.48 -15.73 -32.16
CA PHE A 720 11.51 -14.67 -32.47
C PHE A 720 11.27 -14.46 -33.97
N ILE A 721 12.30 -14.56 -34.81
CA ILE A 721 12.16 -14.34 -36.26
C ILE A 721 11.13 -15.30 -36.89
N PRO A 722 11.13 -16.62 -36.64
CA PRO A 722 10.14 -17.52 -37.23
C PRO A 722 8.71 -17.21 -36.76
N HIS A 723 8.55 -16.76 -35.51
CA HIS A 723 7.24 -16.38 -34.99
C HIS A 723 6.71 -15.09 -35.63
N ILE A 724 7.57 -14.09 -35.80
CA ILE A 724 7.24 -12.82 -36.48
C ILE A 724 6.92 -13.10 -37.96
N VAL A 725 7.79 -13.85 -38.65
CA VAL A 725 7.60 -14.21 -40.06
C VAL A 725 6.34 -15.06 -40.23
N GLY A 726 6.12 -16.06 -39.37
CA GLY A 726 4.93 -16.90 -39.42
C GLY A 726 3.64 -16.12 -39.21
N ARG A 727 3.57 -15.24 -38.19
CA ARG A 727 2.40 -14.36 -37.99
C ARG A 727 2.21 -13.39 -39.14
N GLY A 728 3.28 -12.75 -39.61
CA GLY A 728 3.23 -11.86 -40.75
C GLY A 728 2.75 -12.58 -42.02
N LEU A 729 3.25 -13.77 -42.29
CA LEU A 729 2.79 -14.59 -43.40
C LEU A 729 1.31 -14.93 -43.27
N ILE A 730 0.84 -15.40 -42.11
CA ILE A 730 -0.59 -15.73 -41.90
C ILE A 730 -1.47 -14.49 -42.10
N GLN A 731 -1.05 -13.35 -41.56
CA GLN A 731 -1.85 -12.13 -41.57
C GLN A 731 -1.88 -11.44 -42.93
N PHE A 732 -0.76 -11.44 -43.65
CA PHE A 732 -0.64 -10.80 -44.96
C PHE A 732 -0.84 -11.80 -46.12
N TRP A 733 -1.06 -13.09 -45.84
CA TRP A 733 -1.39 -14.10 -46.85
C TRP A 733 -2.52 -13.69 -47.79
N PRO A 734 -3.63 -13.08 -47.32
CA PRO A 734 -4.70 -12.61 -48.20
C PRO A 734 -4.21 -11.61 -49.25
N TYR A 735 -3.33 -10.68 -48.86
CA TYR A 735 -2.75 -9.70 -49.78
C TYR A 735 -1.85 -10.38 -50.81
N ILE A 736 -0.98 -11.30 -50.38
CA ILE A 736 -0.10 -12.07 -51.28
C ILE A 736 -0.92 -12.83 -52.32
N TYR A 737 -2.00 -13.50 -51.90
CA TYR A 737 -2.90 -14.22 -52.79
C TYR A 737 -3.53 -13.30 -53.84
N ILE A 738 -4.00 -12.12 -53.44
CA ILE A 738 -4.62 -11.16 -54.36
C ILE A 738 -3.61 -10.62 -55.37
N PHE A 739 -2.39 -10.29 -54.95
CA PHE A 739 -1.35 -9.80 -55.87
C PHE A 739 -0.89 -10.87 -56.85
N LEU A 740 -0.73 -12.12 -56.40
CA LEU A 740 -0.42 -13.26 -57.27
C LEU A 740 -1.54 -13.53 -58.28
N TRP A 741 -2.79 -13.50 -57.82
CA TRP A 741 -3.96 -13.72 -58.67
C TRP A 741 -4.19 -12.56 -59.65
N ALA A 742 -3.93 -11.31 -59.24
CA ALA A 742 -3.94 -10.14 -60.12
C ALA A 742 -2.82 -10.19 -61.18
N ALA A 743 -1.63 -10.71 -60.83
CA ALA A 743 -0.55 -10.92 -61.78
C ALA A 743 -0.92 -11.99 -62.82
N ALA A 744 -1.49 -13.11 -62.39
CA ALA A 744 -1.93 -14.20 -63.26
C ALA A 744 -3.09 -13.82 -64.20
N THR A 745 -3.97 -12.91 -63.78
CA THR A 745 -5.11 -12.46 -64.59
C THR A 745 -4.76 -11.29 -65.53
N LYS A 746 -3.72 -10.51 -65.23
CA LYS A 746 -3.14 -9.52 -66.18
C LYS A 746 -2.33 -10.17 -67.31
N SER A 747 -1.85 -11.39 -67.13
CA SER A 747 -1.07 -12.13 -68.12
C SER A 747 -1.89 -12.90 -69.15
N VAL A 748 -3.22 -12.78 -69.15
CA VAL A 748 -4.07 -13.31 -70.22
C VAL A 748 -4.41 -12.15 -71.16
N PRO A 749 -3.83 -12.11 -72.38
CA PRO A 749 -4.04 -11.02 -73.34
C PRO A 749 -5.49 -10.90 -73.82
#